data_AF-A0A2P5VPP8-F1
#
_entry.id   AF-A0A2P5VPP8-F1
#
_cell.length_a   1.000
_cell.length_b   1.000
_cell.length_c   1.000
_cell.angle_alpha   90.00
_cell.angle_beta   90.00
_cell.angle_gamma   90.00
#
_symmetry.space_group_name_H-M   'P 1'
#
loop_
_entity.id
_entity.type
_entity.pdbx_description
1 polymer ?
#
loop_
_entity_poly.entity_id
_entity_poly.type
_entity_poly.pdbx_seq_one_letter_code
_entity_poly.pdbx_strand_id
1 'polypeptide(L)'
;MSLTATLKEALIEEIERLGFVKDVNVDLSYNRGLLGAGGGAFENGRKRPGKIFTSMSFSEEKHCHVSGLSNSSINWSRHLLSQRSQVTSLFGADALWRKGYTGAKVKMAIFDTGIRVDHPHFRNIKERTNWTNEDTLNDNLGHGTFVAGVIAGEDAECLGFAPDTEIYAFRVFTDAQVSYTSWFLDAFNYAIATNMDVLNLSIGGPDYLDLPFVEKVWEITANNIIMVSAIGNDGPLYGTLNNPADQSDVIGVGGIDYSDHIASFSSRGMSTWEIPHGYGRVKPDVVAYGREIMGSKISTGCKSLSGTSVASPVVAGVVCLLVSIIPENKRKEILNPASMKQALVEGAAKLTGPNMYEQGAGRVDLESYEILKSYQPRASIFPSVLDYTDCPYSWPFCLQPLYAGAMPVIFNATVLNGMGVIGYVHSPPIWHPSNEEGNLLSIRFTYSEVIWPWTGYLALHMQIKEEGAHFSGVIEGNVTVRVHSPPAQGERAVRTSTCVLKLKLNVVPTPPRSKRVLWDQFHSIKYPPGYIPRDSLDVRNDILDWHGDHLHTNFHIMFNMLRDAGYYIETLGSPLTCFDASQYGTLLMVDLEDEYFQEEIEKLRDDVINTGLGLAVFAEWYNVDTMVKMRFFDDNTRSWWTPVTESRYASGTDIVRFPRGGYVHSFPFLDSSESGATQNLLLNSGMNKADSPILGLLEVGEGRIAVYGDSNCLDSSHMVTNCYRLLRKILDFTGSNIKDPVLFSKSVKQDMPLYEDDNHLSSRRTDVNFSVYSAVLGKDLICRTDSRFEVWGTKGYNLHIRGRNRKLPGYHVIGLGRGLNSTIDTSNSRRPKFTEKNKGDYFGNRYLGELDVPELVASQWLVPAVIAITAYGGFDKNEGGEGDQCQVG
;
A
#
# COMPACT_ATOMS: atom_id res chain seq x y z
N MET A 1 -3.47 11.55 -59.96
CA MET A 1 -2.19 11.22 -59.29
C MET A 1 -2.51 10.26 -58.16
N SER A 2 -1.78 9.16 -58.02
CA SER A 2 -1.93 8.20 -56.93
C SER A 2 -0.57 7.97 -56.28
N LEU A 3 -0.53 8.10 -54.95
CA LEU A 3 0.64 7.79 -54.11
C LEU A 3 0.23 7.15 -52.78
N THR A 4 -1.05 7.29 -52.39
CA THR A 4 -1.63 6.71 -51.18
C THR A 4 -2.14 5.28 -51.37
N ALA A 5 -2.58 4.90 -52.58
CA ALA A 5 -3.04 3.53 -52.85
C ALA A 5 -1.88 2.52 -52.87
N THR A 6 -0.78 2.85 -53.56
CA THR A 6 0.40 1.98 -53.65
C THR A 6 1.13 1.80 -52.33
N LEU A 7 1.16 2.83 -51.47
CA LEU A 7 1.65 2.70 -50.08
C LEU A 7 0.75 1.83 -49.20
N LYS A 8 -0.58 1.89 -49.41
CA LYS A 8 -1.55 1.02 -48.72
C LYS A 8 -1.36 -0.45 -49.11
N GLU A 9 -1.22 -0.72 -50.40
CA GLU A 9 -1.04 -2.09 -50.93
C GLU A 9 0.29 -2.70 -50.44
N ALA A 10 1.40 -1.96 -50.54
CA ALA A 10 2.71 -2.43 -50.06
C ALA A 10 2.75 -2.67 -48.54
N LEU A 11 2.03 -1.87 -47.73
CA LEU A 11 1.96 -2.07 -46.29
C LEU A 11 1.15 -3.31 -45.92
N ILE A 12 0.05 -3.59 -46.63
CA ILE A 12 -0.76 -4.79 -46.43
C ILE A 12 0.02 -6.04 -46.85
N GLU A 13 0.67 -6.01 -48.01
CA GLU A 13 1.45 -7.14 -48.54
C GLU A 13 2.61 -7.53 -47.59
N GLU A 14 3.33 -6.57 -47.02
CA GLU A 14 4.41 -6.86 -46.06
C GLU A 14 3.88 -7.39 -44.71
N ILE A 15 2.70 -6.95 -44.26
CA ILE A 15 2.02 -7.45 -43.06
C ILE A 15 1.50 -8.88 -43.28
N GLU A 16 0.94 -9.18 -44.44
CA GLU A 16 0.52 -10.55 -44.82
C GLU A 16 1.73 -11.47 -44.98
N ARG A 17 2.86 -10.99 -45.52
CA ARG A 17 4.10 -11.77 -45.64
C ARG A 17 4.72 -12.15 -44.29
N LEU A 18 4.37 -11.44 -43.21
CA LEU A 18 4.76 -11.80 -41.84
C LEU A 18 3.87 -12.91 -41.24
N GLY A 19 2.69 -13.18 -41.80
CA GLY A 19 1.87 -14.37 -41.48
C GLY A 19 1.21 -14.41 -40.09
N PHE A 20 1.32 -13.36 -39.28
CA PHE A 20 0.83 -13.34 -37.89
C PHE A 20 -0.62 -12.84 -37.70
N VAL A 21 -1.27 -12.32 -38.74
CA VAL A 21 -2.66 -11.83 -38.72
C VAL A 21 -3.42 -12.41 -39.92
N LYS A 22 -4.70 -12.77 -39.73
CA LYS A 22 -5.55 -13.38 -40.79
C LYS A 22 -6.65 -12.49 -41.34
N ASP A 23 -7.03 -11.44 -40.61
CA ASP A 23 -8.06 -10.49 -41.01
C ASP A 23 -7.59 -9.09 -40.62
N VAL A 24 -7.48 -8.18 -41.59
CA VAL A 24 -7.16 -6.77 -41.37
C VAL A 24 -8.26 -5.93 -41.99
N ASN A 25 -8.91 -5.10 -41.19
CA ASN A 25 -9.85 -4.10 -41.68
C ASN A 25 -9.61 -2.77 -40.95
N VAL A 26 -9.60 -1.66 -41.68
CA VAL A 26 -9.14 -0.36 -41.18
C VAL A 26 -10.28 0.64 -41.33
N ASP A 27 -10.84 1.07 -40.20
CA ASP A 27 -11.82 2.15 -40.15
C ASP A 27 -11.12 3.50 -40.40
N LEU A 28 -11.70 4.33 -41.27
CA LEU A 28 -11.19 5.63 -41.70
C LEU A 28 -12.11 6.79 -41.26
N SER A 29 -13.08 6.54 -40.37
CA SER A 29 -14.05 7.53 -39.89
C SER A 29 -13.46 8.64 -39.00
N TYR A 30 -12.24 8.48 -38.49
CA TYR A 30 -11.61 9.47 -37.60
C TYR A 30 -10.74 10.48 -38.38
N ASN A 31 -11.27 11.70 -38.58
CA ASN A 31 -10.56 12.78 -39.26
C ASN A 31 -10.67 14.10 -38.48
N ARG A 32 -9.54 14.60 -37.94
CA ARG A 32 -9.51 15.72 -36.98
C ARG A 32 -9.18 17.04 -37.67
N GLY A 33 -10.22 17.70 -38.20
CA GLY A 33 -10.10 19.01 -38.85
C GLY A 33 -9.59 20.12 -37.90
N LEU A 34 -8.63 20.89 -38.38
CA LEU A 34 -8.08 22.08 -37.70
C LEU A 34 -8.44 23.33 -38.51
N LEU A 35 -8.80 24.41 -37.80
CA LEU A 35 -9.13 25.76 -38.30
C LEU A 35 -10.49 25.90 -39.05
N GLY A 36 -11.44 26.53 -38.34
CA GLY A 36 -12.71 27.07 -38.83
C GLY A 36 -13.27 28.01 -37.77
N ALA A 37 -13.82 29.17 -38.14
CA ALA A 37 -14.03 30.28 -37.20
C ALA A 37 -15.47 30.43 -36.70
N GLY A 38 -15.62 30.77 -35.40
CA GLY A 38 -16.82 31.39 -34.84
C GLY A 38 -17.60 30.55 -33.81
N GLY A 39 -17.56 30.98 -32.55
CA GLY A 39 -18.43 30.48 -31.47
C GLY A 39 -17.89 29.26 -30.69
N GLY A 40 -17.80 29.27 -29.36
CA GLY A 40 -18.15 30.39 -28.46
C GLY A 40 -18.36 30.02 -26.98
N ALA A 41 -17.73 28.97 -26.45
CA ALA A 41 -17.96 28.51 -25.06
C ALA A 41 -17.12 29.28 -24.01
N PHE A 42 -17.11 30.62 -24.11
CA PHE A 42 -16.42 31.51 -23.16
C PHE A 42 -17.21 32.82 -22.96
N GLU A 43 -17.77 33.02 -21.77
CA GLU A 43 -18.01 34.35 -21.21
C GLU A 43 -17.14 34.53 -19.96
N ASN A 44 -16.56 35.73 -19.81
CA ASN A 44 -15.78 36.16 -18.64
C ASN A 44 -14.67 35.21 -18.11
N GLY A 45 -14.08 34.42 -19.00
CA GLY A 45 -12.66 34.05 -18.93
C GLY A 45 -12.18 33.10 -17.83
N ARG A 46 -13.07 32.48 -17.03
CA ARG A 46 -12.68 31.46 -16.03
C ARG A 46 -13.64 30.26 -15.99
N LYS A 47 -13.26 29.16 -16.65
CA LYS A 47 -13.82 27.84 -16.38
C LYS A 47 -13.20 27.31 -15.08
N ARG A 48 -14.00 26.94 -14.08
CA ARG A 48 -13.51 26.23 -12.87
C ARG A 48 -13.28 24.75 -13.23
N PRO A 49 -12.07 24.20 -13.08
CA PRO A 49 -11.87 22.76 -12.98
C PRO A 49 -11.98 22.33 -11.52
N GLY A 50 -12.68 21.23 -11.25
CA GLY A 50 -12.38 20.44 -10.06
C GLY A 50 -10.99 19.84 -10.26
N LYS A 51 -10.03 20.23 -9.43
CA LYS A 51 -8.69 19.63 -9.39
C LYS A 51 -8.54 18.86 -8.11
N ILE A 52 -8.33 17.55 -8.21
CA ILE A 52 -7.65 16.79 -7.15
C ILE A 52 -6.16 17.11 -7.31
N PHE A 53 -5.47 17.35 -6.20
CA PHE A 53 -4.03 17.63 -6.17
C PHE A 53 -3.33 16.56 -5.35
N THR A 54 -2.60 15.66 -6.00
CA THR A 54 -1.54 14.89 -5.33
C THR A 54 -0.35 15.82 -5.09
N SER A 55 -0.31 16.47 -3.93
CA SER A 55 0.68 17.50 -3.63
C SER A 55 2.02 16.90 -3.20
N MET A 56 3.08 17.06 -4.01
CA MET A 56 4.44 16.87 -3.51
C MET A 56 4.77 17.96 -2.47
N SER A 57 4.90 17.55 -1.21
CA SER A 57 5.01 18.42 -0.03
C SER A 57 6.43 18.98 0.17
N PHE A 58 6.91 19.78 -0.79
CA PHE A 58 8.19 20.50 -0.65
C PHE A 58 8.10 21.60 0.44
N SER A 59 8.65 21.31 1.62
CA SER A 59 8.66 22.21 2.78
C SER A 59 9.75 23.29 2.71
N GLU A 60 9.45 24.40 2.03
CA GLU A 60 10.18 25.66 2.23
C GLU A 60 9.67 26.38 3.50
N GLU A 61 10.25 26.05 4.66
CA GLU A 61 9.97 26.79 5.90
C GLU A 61 10.50 28.23 5.83
N LYS A 62 9.58 29.19 5.87
CA LYS A 62 9.90 30.62 6.04
C LYS A 62 10.15 30.92 7.51
N HIS A 63 11.27 31.57 7.84
CA HIS A 63 11.61 31.93 9.21
C HIS A 63 10.50 32.73 9.92
N CYS A 64 9.97 32.18 11.02
CA CYS A 64 9.11 32.91 11.93
C CYS A 64 9.92 33.90 12.76
N HIS A 65 9.59 35.19 12.66
CA HIS A 65 10.11 36.21 13.58
C HIS A 65 9.46 36.08 14.97
N VAL A 66 10.27 35.99 16.01
CA VAL A 66 9.84 36.19 17.41
C VAL A 66 10.40 37.53 17.90
N SER A 67 9.53 38.43 18.34
CA SER A 67 9.89 39.81 18.69
C SER A 67 10.05 40.04 20.19
N GLY A 68 11.30 40.01 20.64
CA GLY A 68 11.85 40.84 21.73
C GLY A 68 11.40 40.60 23.18
N LEU A 69 12.39 40.43 24.08
CA LEU A 69 12.60 41.39 25.17
C LEU A 69 13.98 41.27 25.85
N SER A 70 14.45 42.39 26.40
CA SER A 70 15.63 42.58 27.27
C SER A 70 17.04 42.47 26.66
N ASN A 71 17.92 43.37 27.11
CA ASN A 71 19.32 43.49 26.68
C ASN A 71 20.27 42.68 27.58
N SER A 72 21.23 41.98 26.99
CA SER A 72 22.57 41.84 27.57
C SER A 72 23.62 41.73 26.45
N SER A 73 24.59 42.65 26.45
CA SER A 73 25.62 42.72 25.40
C SER A 73 26.85 41.89 25.80
N ILE A 74 26.93 40.65 25.35
CA ILE A 74 28.10 39.79 25.57
C ILE A 74 28.83 39.57 24.25
N ASN A 75 30.01 40.20 24.12
CA ASN A 75 30.89 40.05 22.97
C ASN A 75 31.54 38.66 22.97
N TRP A 76 30.97 37.72 22.20
CA TRP A 76 31.66 36.48 21.86
C TRP A 76 32.41 36.65 20.54
N SER A 77 33.74 36.57 20.62
CA SER A 77 34.62 36.48 19.45
C SER A 77 34.23 35.27 18.60
N ARG A 78 34.03 35.47 17.30
CA ARG A 78 33.73 34.41 16.34
C ARG A 78 34.88 33.38 16.29
N HIS A 79 34.76 32.29 17.05
CA HIS A 79 35.40 31.04 16.66
C HIS A 79 34.64 30.45 15.47
N LEU A 80 35.37 29.78 14.59
CA LEU A 80 34.81 29.29 13.33
C LEU A 80 33.73 28.24 13.63
N LEU A 81 32.57 28.41 13.00
CA LEU A 81 31.67 27.27 12.79
C LEU A 81 32.45 26.20 12.03
N SER A 82 32.42 24.97 12.53
CA SER A 82 32.95 23.83 11.79
C SER A 82 32.31 23.81 10.40
N GLN A 83 33.09 23.49 9.37
CA GLN A 83 32.50 23.06 8.11
C GLN A 83 31.58 21.87 8.43
N ARG A 84 30.31 21.92 7.98
CA ARG A 84 29.48 20.70 7.92
C ARG A 84 30.18 19.80 6.91
N SER A 85 30.68 18.65 7.36
CA SER A 85 31.32 17.66 6.51
C SER A 85 30.35 17.21 5.40
N GLN A 86 30.82 17.19 4.15
CA GLN A 86 29.97 16.83 3.02
C GLN A 86 29.44 15.40 3.16
N VAL A 87 28.23 15.17 2.64
CA VAL A 87 27.55 13.87 2.68
C VAL A 87 28.42 12.76 2.09
N THR A 88 29.15 13.03 1.01
CA THR A 88 30.13 12.13 0.39
C THR A 88 31.33 11.81 1.27
N SER A 89 31.81 12.77 2.06
CA SER A 89 32.89 12.56 3.04
C SER A 89 32.42 11.74 4.26
N LEU A 90 31.17 11.91 4.69
CA LEU A 90 30.60 11.14 5.81
C LEU A 90 30.51 9.64 5.52
N PHE A 91 30.20 9.25 4.28
CA PHE A 91 30.27 7.84 3.84
C PHE A 91 31.69 7.40 3.40
N GLY A 92 32.70 8.29 3.40
CA GLY A 92 34.07 7.94 3.01
C GLY A 92 34.31 7.74 1.51
N ALA A 93 33.52 8.38 0.63
CA ALA A 93 33.61 8.21 -0.82
C ALA A 93 35.00 8.58 -1.39
N ASP A 94 35.73 9.48 -0.72
CA ASP A 94 37.10 9.86 -1.07
C ASP A 94 38.07 8.66 -1.05
N ALA A 95 37.82 7.64 -0.21
CA ALA A 95 38.63 6.42 -0.15
C ALA A 95 38.42 5.50 -1.37
N LEU A 96 37.33 5.69 -2.13
CA LEU A 96 37.09 5.02 -3.42
C LEU A 96 37.58 5.90 -4.58
N TRP A 97 37.36 7.22 -4.54
CA TRP A 97 37.92 8.16 -5.51
C TRP A 97 39.46 8.08 -5.57
N ARG A 98 40.14 7.99 -4.42
CA ARG A 98 41.60 7.77 -4.31
C ARG A 98 42.08 6.43 -4.85
N LYS A 99 41.19 5.45 -5.07
CA LYS A 99 41.47 4.17 -5.76
C LYS A 99 41.18 4.22 -7.26
N GLY A 100 40.69 5.35 -7.78
CA GLY A 100 40.30 5.53 -9.19
C GLY A 100 38.88 5.10 -9.52
N TYR A 101 38.03 4.85 -8.52
CA TYR A 101 36.60 4.55 -8.72
C TYR A 101 35.79 5.82 -8.54
N THR A 102 35.07 6.26 -9.56
CA THR A 102 34.40 7.57 -9.61
C THR A 102 33.04 7.54 -10.32
N GLY A 103 32.49 6.35 -10.60
CA GLY A 103 31.30 6.21 -11.45
C GLY A 103 31.59 6.05 -12.95
N ALA A 104 32.87 6.03 -13.35
CA ALA A 104 33.28 6.01 -14.75
C ALA A 104 32.67 4.86 -15.57
N LYS A 105 32.16 5.22 -16.76
CA LYS A 105 31.43 4.34 -17.68
C LYS A 105 30.20 3.65 -17.09
N VAL A 106 29.58 4.18 -16.04
CA VAL A 106 28.29 3.67 -15.53
C VAL A 106 27.18 4.52 -16.13
N LYS A 107 26.19 3.88 -16.75
CA LYS A 107 25.03 4.56 -17.30
C LYS A 107 23.93 4.71 -16.26
N MET A 108 23.65 5.96 -15.90
CA MET A 108 22.66 6.32 -14.89
C MET A 108 21.52 7.10 -15.52
N ALA A 109 20.32 6.52 -15.53
CA ALA A 109 19.12 7.22 -15.96
C ALA A 109 18.32 7.78 -14.76
N ILE A 110 17.99 9.07 -14.84
CA ILE A 110 17.32 9.84 -13.79
C ILE A 110 15.94 10.24 -14.32
N PHE A 111 14.88 9.71 -13.69
CA PHE A 111 13.48 9.95 -14.05
C PHE A 111 12.91 11.00 -13.11
N ASP A 112 12.78 12.23 -13.59
CA ASP A 112 12.48 13.38 -12.75
C ASP A 112 11.92 14.57 -13.58
N THR A 113 12.06 15.81 -13.10
CA THR A 113 11.71 17.06 -13.79
C THR A 113 12.67 17.43 -14.93
N GLY A 114 13.71 16.62 -15.17
CA GLY A 114 14.77 16.83 -16.17
C GLY A 114 16.09 17.34 -15.56
N ILE A 115 17.02 17.83 -16.40
CA ILE A 115 18.26 18.51 -15.96
C ILE A 115 18.52 19.74 -16.82
N ARG A 116 18.94 20.85 -16.20
CA ARG A 116 19.37 22.06 -16.92
C ARG A 116 20.62 21.82 -17.77
N VAL A 117 20.58 22.24 -19.05
CA VAL A 117 21.59 21.97 -20.09
C VAL A 117 23.00 22.46 -19.77
N ASP A 118 23.14 23.66 -19.22
CA ASP A 118 24.38 24.42 -19.08
C ASP A 118 24.86 24.47 -17.62
N HIS A 119 24.43 23.51 -16.81
CA HIS A 119 24.70 23.53 -15.37
C HIS A 119 26.15 23.14 -15.05
N PRO A 120 26.96 24.05 -14.45
CA PRO A 120 28.42 23.90 -14.41
C PRO A 120 28.94 22.76 -13.53
N HIS A 121 28.08 22.14 -12.72
CA HIS A 121 28.45 21.01 -11.86
C HIS A 121 28.48 19.66 -12.63
N PHE A 122 28.19 19.61 -13.94
CA PHE A 122 28.06 18.35 -14.69
C PHE A 122 28.92 18.29 -15.97
N ARG A 123 30.01 17.51 -15.94
CA ARG A 123 30.81 17.19 -17.14
C ARG A 123 30.21 16.15 -18.11
N ASN A 124 29.33 15.24 -17.65
CA ASN A 124 29.05 13.99 -18.37
C ASN A 124 27.56 13.68 -18.60
N ILE A 125 26.76 14.71 -18.90
CA ILE A 125 25.41 14.53 -19.44
C ILE A 125 25.53 13.98 -20.86
N LYS A 126 25.13 12.73 -21.07
CA LYS A 126 25.09 12.11 -22.42
C LYS A 126 23.83 12.49 -23.17
N GLU A 127 22.70 12.51 -22.46
CA GLU A 127 21.39 12.57 -23.08
C GLU A 127 20.39 13.26 -22.16
N ARG A 128 19.44 13.97 -22.77
CA ARG A 128 18.28 14.54 -22.07
C ARG A 128 17.06 14.35 -22.98
N THR A 129 16.11 13.54 -22.55
CA THR A 129 14.85 13.26 -23.25
C THR A 129 13.68 13.79 -22.43
N ASN A 130 12.55 13.97 -23.11
CA ASN A 130 11.30 14.36 -22.49
C ASN A 130 10.18 13.48 -23.02
N TRP A 131 9.44 12.89 -22.08
CA TRP A 131 8.33 11.99 -22.34
C TRP A 131 6.98 12.67 -22.07
N THR A 132 7.02 13.89 -21.50
CA THR A 132 5.82 14.70 -21.23
C THR A 132 5.24 15.34 -22.50
N ASN A 133 4.07 15.96 -22.36
CA ASN A 133 3.40 16.72 -23.42
C ASN A 133 3.89 18.19 -23.55
N GLU A 134 4.87 18.63 -22.76
CA GLU A 134 5.43 19.99 -22.82
C GLU A 134 6.68 20.04 -23.72
N ASP A 135 6.83 21.09 -24.54
CA ASP A 135 7.96 21.23 -25.48
C ASP A 135 9.23 21.78 -24.78
N THR A 136 9.79 21.00 -23.85
CA THR A 136 11.01 21.36 -23.11
C THR A 136 11.86 20.14 -22.74
N LEU A 137 13.18 20.27 -22.91
CA LEU A 137 14.20 19.37 -22.34
C LEU A 137 14.84 19.95 -21.06
N ASN A 138 14.44 21.15 -20.64
CA ASN A 138 15.01 21.85 -19.52
C ASN A 138 14.26 21.53 -18.21
N ASP A 139 15.00 21.43 -17.11
CA ASP A 139 14.42 21.43 -15.77
C ASP A 139 14.08 22.86 -15.36
N ASN A 140 12.79 23.15 -15.21
CA ASN A 140 12.28 24.44 -14.74
C ASN A 140 11.84 24.41 -13.25
N LEU A 141 11.80 23.22 -12.63
CA LEU A 141 11.41 23.01 -11.23
C LEU A 141 12.62 22.89 -10.29
N GLY A 142 13.74 22.36 -10.78
CA GLY A 142 14.98 22.26 -10.03
C GLY A 142 15.04 21.08 -9.07
N HIS A 143 14.24 20.03 -9.29
CA HIS A 143 14.30 18.79 -8.51
C HIS A 143 15.27 17.81 -9.19
N GLY A 144 15.04 17.46 -10.46
CA GLY A 144 15.94 16.57 -11.22
C GLY A 144 17.37 17.10 -11.34
N THR A 145 17.57 18.42 -11.48
CA THR A 145 18.89 19.06 -11.40
C THR A 145 19.56 18.85 -10.04
N PHE A 146 18.80 18.90 -8.93
CA PHE A 146 19.33 18.64 -7.59
C PHE A 146 19.67 17.16 -7.38
N VAL A 147 18.76 16.26 -7.79
CA VAL A 147 18.92 14.79 -7.73
C VAL A 147 20.17 14.35 -8.49
N ALA A 148 20.38 14.87 -9.70
CA ALA A 148 21.61 14.66 -10.47
C ALA A 148 22.86 15.25 -9.79
N GLY A 149 22.71 16.38 -9.09
CA GLY A 149 23.77 16.99 -8.26
C GLY A 149 24.29 16.05 -7.18
N VAL A 150 23.38 15.44 -6.42
CA VAL A 150 23.74 14.47 -5.37
C VAL A 150 24.41 13.22 -5.95
N ILE A 151 23.97 12.76 -7.13
CA ILE A 151 24.56 11.58 -7.79
C ILE A 151 25.96 11.87 -8.34
N ALA A 152 26.13 12.93 -9.14
CA ALA A 152 27.30 13.15 -10.00
C ALA A 152 27.72 14.62 -10.17
N GLY A 153 27.33 15.51 -9.26
CA GLY A 153 27.80 16.90 -9.25
C GLY A 153 29.31 17.01 -8.91
N GLU A 154 30.01 17.95 -9.54
CA GLU A 154 31.45 18.19 -9.36
C GLU A 154 31.82 19.36 -8.44
N ASP A 155 30.84 20.16 -8.00
CA ASP A 155 31.13 21.40 -7.26
C ASP A 155 31.61 21.13 -5.83
N ALA A 156 32.61 21.91 -5.39
CA ALA A 156 33.26 21.73 -4.10
C ALA A 156 32.37 22.05 -2.87
N GLU A 157 31.22 22.71 -3.04
CA GLU A 157 30.22 22.91 -1.98
C GLU A 157 29.22 21.74 -1.89
N CYS A 158 28.78 21.18 -3.04
CA CYS A 158 27.83 20.06 -3.12
C CYS A 158 28.30 18.94 -4.05
N LEU A 159 29.41 18.30 -3.69
CA LEU A 159 30.06 17.23 -4.44
C LEU A 159 29.25 15.93 -4.38
N GLY A 160 28.92 15.36 -5.54
CA GLY A 160 28.20 14.09 -5.68
C GLY A 160 29.10 12.85 -5.59
N PHE A 161 28.49 11.67 -5.42
CA PHE A 161 29.21 10.42 -5.14
C PHE A 161 30.00 9.86 -6.34
N ALA A 162 29.49 10.06 -7.56
CA ALA A 162 29.95 9.37 -8.76
C ALA A 162 30.12 10.34 -9.96
N PRO A 163 31.04 11.31 -9.89
CA PRO A 163 31.13 12.41 -10.86
C PRO A 163 31.58 12.02 -12.29
N ASP A 164 32.09 10.81 -12.53
CA ASP A 164 32.36 10.29 -13.89
C ASP A 164 31.19 9.48 -14.50
N THR A 165 30.07 9.35 -13.79
CA THR A 165 28.89 8.64 -14.28
C THR A 165 28.28 9.30 -15.51
N GLU A 166 27.80 8.47 -16.44
CA GLU A 166 27.17 8.90 -17.69
C GLU A 166 25.69 9.20 -17.42
N ILE A 167 25.31 10.48 -17.40
CA ILE A 167 23.98 10.92 -16.98
C ILE A 167 23.02 10.94 -18.17
N TYR A 168 21.90 10.24 -18.03
CA TYR A 168 20.77 10.21 -18.96
C TYR A 168 19.53 10.80 -18.24
N ALA A 169 19.14 12.03 -18.59
CA ALA A 169 18.00 12.70 -17.94
C ALA A 169 16.70 12.42 -18.68
N PHE A 170 15.78 11.67 -18.08
CA PHE A 170 14.48 11.38 -18.67
C PHE A 170 13.43 12.23 -17.94
N ARG A 171 13.01 13.35 -18.56
CA ARG A 171 11.95 14.19 -18.02
C ARG A 171 10.61 13.47 -18.16
N VAL A 172 10.01 13.14 -17.02
CA VAL A 172 8.71 12.47 -16.90
C VAL A 172 7.71 13.26 -16.05
N PHE A 173 8.11 14.41 -15.48
CA PHE A 173 7.21 15.37 -14.84
C PHE A 173 7.11 16.67 -15.63
N THR A 174 5.88 17.17 -15.75
CA THR A 174 5.58 18.52 -16.27
C THR A 174 5.96 19.61 -15.26
N ASP A 175 6.02 20.86 -15.71
CA ASP A 175 6.23 22.01 -14.81
C ASP A 175 5.03 22.24 -13.87
N ALA A 176 3.87 21.67 -14.22
CA ALA A 176 2.69 21.57 -13.35
C ALA A 176 2.76 20.43 -12.32
N GLN A 177 3.89 19.72 -12.22
CA GLN A 177 4.13 18.52 -11.39
C GLN A 177 3.23 17.32 -11.71
N VAL A 178 2.53 17.31 -12.85
CA VAL A 178 1.76 16.18 -13.35
C VAL A 178 2.68 15.19 -14.09
N SER A 179 2.43 13.90 -13.90
CA SER A 179 3.03 12.78 -14.65
C SER A 179 1.94 11.73 -14.95
N TYR A 180 2.22 10.79 -15.85
CA TYR A 180 1.35 9.70 -16.24
C TYR A 180 2.15 8.40 -16.40
N THR A 181 1.57 7.25 -16.03
CA THR A 181 2.22 5.93 -16.16
C THR A 181 2.78 5.67 -17.56
N SER A 182 2.05 6.03 -18.63
CA SER A 182 2.50 5.83 -20.01
C SER A 182 3.87 6.45 -20.30
N TRP A 183 4.17 7.61 -19.73
CA TRP A 183 5.46 8.28 -19.87
C TRP A 183 6.59 7.50 -19.19
N PHE A 184 6.31 6.86 -18.05
CA PHE A 184 7.23 5.91 -17.43
C PHE A 184 7.41 4.66 -18.29
N LEU A 185 6.33 4.04 -18.79
CA LEU A 185 6.43 2.82 -19.60
C LEU A 185 7.29 3.03 -20.85
N ASP A 186 7.11 4.14 -21.57
CA ASP A 186 7.89 4.46 -22.76
C ASP A 186 9.36 4.79 -22.42
N ALA A 187 9.60 5.56 -21.36
CA ALA A 187 10.95 5.85 -20.87
C ALA A 187 11.68 4.59 -20.34
N PHE A 188 10.95 3.64 -19.74
CA PHE A 188 11.46 2.35 -19.29
C PHE A 188 11.79 1.41 -20.46
N ASN A 189 10.93 1.35 -21.48
CA ASN A 189 11.23 0.67 -22.74
C ASN A 189 12.53 1.20 -23.36
N TYR A 190 12.73 2.53 -23.29
CA TYR A 190 13.95 3.18 -23.77
C TYR A 190 15.18 2.90 -22.90
N ALA A 191 15.05 2.86 -21.56
CA ALA A 191 16.12 2.46 -20.65
C ALA A 191 16.62 1.02 -20.90
N ILE A 192 15.70 0.10 -21.23
CA ILE A 192 16.01 -1.26 -21.64
C ILE A 192 16.72 -1.27 -23.01
N ALA A 193 16.16 -0.58 -24.02
CA ALA A 193 16.72 -0.54 -25.37
C ALA A 193 18.11 0.11 -25.45
N THR A 194 18.39 1.09 -24.60
CA THR A 194 19.71 1.75 -24.49
C THR A 194 20.68 1.01 -23.57
N ASN A 195 20.23 -0.03 -22.88
CA ASN A 195 20.96 -0.78 -21.86
C ASN A 195 21.58 0.18 -20.81
N MET A 196 20.73 0.79 -19.99
CA MET A 196 21.16 1.47 -18.75
C MET A 196 21.72 0.45 -17.73
N ASP A 197 22.57 0.92 -16.81
CA ASP A 197 23.06 0.10 -15.69
C ASP A 197 22.22 0.33 -14.42
N VAL A 198 21.88 1.60 -14.15
CA VAL A 198 21.22 2.05 -12.92
C VAL A 198 20.11 3.07 -13.22
N LEU A 199 19.04 3.04 -12.41
CA LEU A 199 17.90 3.95 -12.43
C LEU A 199 17.67 4.56 -11.05
N ASN A 200 17.33 5.85 -10.99
CA ASN A 200 16.82 6.50 -9.77
C ASN A 200 15.42 7.08 -10.03
N LEU A 201 14.49 6.65 -9.19
CA LEU A 201 13.14 7.20 -9.06
C LEU A 201 13.08 7.97 -7.73
N SER A 202 13.33 9.28 -7.76
CA SER A 202 13.23 10.16 -6.57
C SER A 202 11.76 10.50 -6.21
N ILE A 203 10.89 9.52 -6.41
CA ILE A 203 9.44 9.63 -6.46
C ILE A 203 8.82 8.33 -5.93
N GLY A 204 7.54 8.39 -5.62
CA GLY A 204 6.69 7.23 -5.42
C GLY A 204 5.24 7.67 -5.34
N GLY A 205 4.33 6.72 -5.42
CA GLY A 205 2.91 6.94 -5.14
C GLY A 205 2.26 5.71 -4.52
N PRO A 206 1.04 5.83 -4.00
CA PRO A 206 0.29 4.72 -3.45
C PRO A 206 -0.39 3.85 -4.52
N ASP A 207 -0.13 4.07 -5.82
CA ASP A 207 -0.66 3.23 -6.89
C ASP A 207 0.27 2.05 -7.18
N TYR A 208 -0.17 0.88 -6.72
CA TYR A 208 0.39 -0.44 -6.95
C TYR A 208 -0.57 -1.31 -7.79
N LEU A 209 -1.79 -0.83 -8.06
CA LEU A 209 -2.82 -1.51 -8.86
C LEU A 209 -2.63 -1.26 -10.35
N ASP A 210 -1.80 -0.28 -10.73
CA ASP A 210 -1.20 -0.15 -12.06
C ASP A 210 -0.26 -1.34 -12.35
N LEU A 211 -0.87 -2.49 -12.63
CA LEU A 211 -0.18 -3.69 -13.09
C LEU A 211 0.72 -3.43 -14.31
N PRO A 212 0.36 -2.61 -15.31
CA PRO A 212 1.29 -2.20 -16.37
C PRO A 212 2.59 -1.56 -15.85
N PHE A 213 2.53 -0.70 -14.82
CA PHE A 213 3.71 -0.13 -14.17
C PHE A 213 4.51 -1.21 -13.41
N VAL A 214 3.86 -2.01 -12.57
CA VAL A 214 4.51 -3.05 -11.76
C VAL A 214 5.18 -4.13 -12.63
N GLU A 215 4.47 -4.65 -13.65
CA GLU A 215 5.03 -5.62 -14.60
C GLU A 215 6.24 -5.04 -15.37
N LYS A 216 6.22 -3.73 -15.68
CA LYS A 216 7.35 -3.05 -16.31
C LYS A 216 8.55 -2.92 -15.36
N VAL A 217 8.34 -2.70 -14.07
CA VAL A 217 9.43 -2.70 -13.06
C VAL A 217 10.09 -4.08 -12.96
N TRP A 218 9.32 -5.18 -13.02
CA TRP A 218 9.89 -6.53 -13.12
C TRP A 218 10.64 -6.75 -14.45
N GLU A 219 10.13 -6.24 -15.58
CA GLU A 219 10.83 -6.35 -16.88
C GLU A 219 12.17 -5.57 -16.90
N ILE A 220 12.21 -4.36 -16.34
CA ILE A 220 13.43 -3.55 -16.19
C ILE A 220 14.47 -4.31 -15.37
N THR A 221 14.08 -4.76 -14.18
CA THR A 221 14.99 -5.46 -13.27
C THR A 221 15.45 -6.78 -13.88
N ALA A 222 14.58 -7.54 -14.54
CA ALA A 222 14.92 -8.75 -15.30
C ALA A 222 16.01 -8.51 -16.39
N ASN A 223 16.07 -7.30 -16.96
CA ASN A 223 17.13 -6.90 -17.90
C ASN A 223 18.47 -6.54 -17.21
N ASN A 224 18.63 -6.84 -15.92
CA ASN A 224 19.77 -6.55 -15.03
C ASN A 224 19.91 -5.07 -14.62
N ILE A 225 18.91 -4.22 -14.90
CA ILE A 225 18.98 -2.79 -14.58
C ILE A 225 18.65 -2.58 -13.10
N ILE A 226 19.55 -1.95 -12.36
CA ILE A 226 19.40 -1.73 -10.91
C ILE A 226 18.51 -0.51 -10.66
N MET A 227 17.35 -0.70 -10.05
CA MET A 227 16.45 0.40 -9.69
C MET A 227 16.59 0.79 -8.21
N VAL A 228 16.79 2.08 -7.96
CA VAL A 228 16.77 2.73 -6.63
C VAL A 228 15.58 3.69 -6.58
N SER A 229 14.82 3.68 -5.49
CA SER A 229 13.59 4.49 -5.36
C SER A 229 13.37 5.01 -3.93
N ALA A 230 12.78 6.20 -3.83
CA ALA A 230 12.43 6.83 -2.56
C ALA A 230 11.22 6.15 -1.88
N ILE A 231 11.31 5.79 -0.59
CA ILE A 231 10.27 4.99 0.09
C ILE A 231 8.96 5.74 0.41
N GLY A 232 8.94 7.07 0.31
CA GLY A 232 7.80 7.94 0.64
C GLY A 232 8.15 9.03 1.66
N ASN A 233 7.30 10.05 1.78
CA ASN A 233 7.52 11.21 2.66
C ASN A 233 6.41 11.35 3.72
N ASP A 234 5.68 10.26 3.96
CA ASP A 234 4.37 10.24 4.59
C ASP A 234 4.45 9.70 6.04
N GLY A 235 5.68 9.52 6.54
CA GLY A 235 5.96 9.26 7.95
C GLY A 235 5.60 10.44 8.87
N PRO A 236 5.48 10.21 10.20
CA PRO A 236 6.01 9.05 10.92
C PRO A 236 5.01 7.89 11.09
N LEU A 237 3.84 7.92 10.45
CA LEU A 237 2.87 6.82 10.50
C LEU A 237 3.43 5.54 9.85
N TYR A 238 2.95 4.38 10.32
CA TYR A 238 3.34 3.06 9.80
C TYR A 238 2.30 2.57 8.78
N GLY A 239 2.76 1.93 7.70
CA GLY A 239 1.90 1.64 6.53
C GLY A 239 1.95 2.77 5.49
N THR A 240 3.09 3.44 5.36
CA THR A 240 3.25 4.68 4.56
C THR A 240 4.17 4.50 3.36
N LEU A 241 4.51 3.25 3.02
CA LEU A 241 5.45 2.91 1.94
C LEU A 241 4.80 3.18 0.58
N ASN A 242 5.56 3.76 -0.35
CA ASN A 242 5.09 4.08 -1.71
C ASN A 242 5.71 3.17 -2.77
N ASN A 243 4.94 2.87 -3.83
CA ASN A 243 5.39 2.13 -5.01
C ASN A 243 6.24 3.05 -5.91
N PRO A 244 7.29 2.55 -6.60
CA PRO A 244 7.77 1.17 -6.62
C PRO A 244 8.83 0.84 -5.56
N ALA A 245 9.14 1.77 -4.65
CA ALA A 245 10.15 1.56 -3.60
C ALA A 245 9.78 0.45 -2.61
N ASP A 246 8.50 0.11 -2.47
CA ASP A 246 8.03 -0.98 -1.63
C ASP A 246 8.30 -2.38 -2.23
N GLN A 247 8.43 -2.52 -3.57
CA GLN A 247 8.57 -3.80 -4.30
C GLN A 247 9.87 -4.56 -3.96
N SER A 248 9.88 -5.90 -4.11
CA SER A 248 11.01 -6.74 -3.71
C SER A 248 12.29 -6.51 -4.52
N ASP A 249 12.24 -6.36 -5.84
CA ASP A 249 13.46 -6.19 -6.67
C ASP A 249 14.05 -4.77 -6.64
N VAL A 250 13.24 -3.75 -6.29
CA VAL A 250 13.64 -2.34 -6.22
C VAL A 250 14.34 -2.04 -4.89
N ILE A 251 15.46 -1.31 -4.92
CA ILE A 251 16.14 -0.82 -3.72
C ILE A 251 15.36 0.39 -3.17
N GLY A 252 14.55 0.17 -2.14
CA GLY A 252 13.74 1.19 -1.48
C GLY A 252 14.51 1.89 -0.37
N VAL A 253 14.58 3.22 -0.42
CA VAL A 253 15.47 4.04 0.40
C VAL A 253 14.70 4.95 1.36
N GLY A 254 14.92 4.78 2.66
CA GLY A 254 14.42 5.70 3.70
C GLY A 254 15.40 6.82 4.06
N GLY A 255 14.90 7.83 4.78
CA GLY A 255 15.64 9.05 5.10
C GLY A 255 16.04 9.15 6.57
N ILE A 256 17.30 9.49 6.83
CA ILE A 256 17.84 9.85 8.15
C ILE A 256 18.37 11.28 8.19
N ASP A 257 18.53 11.84 9.39
CA ASP A 257 19.27 13.08 9.63
C ASP A 257 20.78 12.82 9.89
N TYR A 258 21.58 13.89 9.96
CA TYR A 258 23.03 13.81 10.22
C TYR A 258 23.42 13.34 11.65
N SER A 259 22.45 12.98 12.50
CA SER A 259 22.67 12.36 13.81
C SER A 259 22.28 10.87 13.80
N ASP A 260 22.10 10.29 12.61
CA ASP A 260 21.64 8.91 12.36
C ASP A 260 20.23 8.60 12.96
N HIS A 261 19.38 9.61 13.16
CA HIS A 261 17.96 9.39 13.48
C HIS A 261 17.10 9.26 12.22
N ILE A 262 16.07 8.41 12.25
CA ILE A 262 15.06 8.34 11.18
C ILE A 262 14.35 9.69 11.07
N ALA A 263 14.39 10.31 9.89
CA ALA A 263 13.71 11.57 9.65
C ALA A 263 12.19 11.40 9.82
N SER A 264 11.51 12.39 10.39
CA SER A 264 10.08 12.30 10.70
C SER A 264 9.24 11.91 9.48
N PHE A 265 9.48 12.59 8.35
CA PHE A 265 8.83 12.32 7.06
C PHE A 265 9.13 10.94 6.47
N SER A 266 10.17 10.21 6.91
CA SER A 266 10.50 8.94 6.27
C SER A 266 9.38 7.93 6.50
N SER A 267 8.74 7.53 5.41
CA SER A 267 7.77 6.44 5.38
C SER A 267 8.37 5.15 5.92
N ARG A 268 7.53 4.36 6.59
CA ARG A 268 7.92 3.20 7.41
C ARG A 268 6.77 2.20 7.59
N GLY A 269 7.09 1.07 8.21
CA GLY A 269 6.18 -0.06 8.38
C GLY A 269 6.52 -1.20 7.41
N MET A 270 5.60 -2.15 7.28
CA MET A 270 5.80 -3.40 6.55
C MET A 270 5.02 -3.39 5.24
N SER A 271 5.62 -3.85 4.12
CA SER A 271 4.87 -4.03 2.86
C SER A 271 4.24 -5.42 2.83
N THR A 272 2.92 -5.48 2.74
CA THR A 272 2.15 -6.72 2.52
C THR A 272 1.77 -6.95 1.05
N TRP A 273 2.15 -6.06 0.14
CA TRP A 273 1.75 -6.08 -1.28
C TRP A 273 1.96 -7.44 -1.97
N GLU A 274 3.16 -8.01 -1.87
CA GLU A 274 3.53 -9.24 -2.57
C GLU A 274 3.17 -10.52 -1.78
N ILE A 275 2.37 -10.42 -0.70
CA ILE A 275 2.17 -11.50 0.27
C ILE A 275 0.69 -11.84 0.44
N PRO A 276 0.25 -13.06 0.11
CA PRO A 276 -1.16 -13.42 0.24
C PRO A 276 -1.64 -13.57 1.70
N HIS A 277 -0.72 -13.85 2.64
CA HIS A 277 -1.03 -14.13 4.05
C HIS A 277 0.11 -13.74 5.01
N GLY A 278 -0.25 -13.16 6.16
CA GLY A 278 0.65 -12.89 7.29
C GLY A 278 1.15 -11.45 7.39
N TYR A 279 2.14 -11.22 8.27
CA TYR A 279 2.72 -9.89 8.49
C TYR A 279 3.64 -9.50 7.33
N GLY A 280 3.74 -8.20 7.05
CA GLY A 280 4.47 -7.67 5.90
C GLY A 280 5.98 -7.91 5.92
N ARG A 281 6.56 -7.85 4.72
CA ARG A 281 7.99 -7.94 4.44
C ARG A 281 8.68 -6.63 4.86
N VAL A 282 9.95 -6.76 5.26
CA VAL A 282 10.79 -5.63 5.68
C VAL A 282 11.02 -4.66 4.53
N LYS A 283 10.73 -3.39 4.77
CA LYS A 283 11.11 -2.19 4.00
C LYS A 283 11.33 -1.02 4.98
N PRO A 284 12.08 0.05 4.62
CA PRO A 284 12.95 0.17 3.44
C PRO A 284 14.04 -0.93 3.41
N ASP A 285 14.80 -1.05 2.31
CA ASP A 285 15.94 -1.98 2.29
C ASP A 285 17.11 -1.40 3.11
N VAL A 286 17.37 -0.10 2.96
CA VAL A 286 18.40 0.69 3.65
C VAL A 286 17.92 2.13 3.86
N VAL A 287 18.60 2.87 4.75
CA VAL A 287 18.42 4.33 4.90
C VAL A 287 19.67 5.12 4.53
N ALA A 288 19.49 6.38 4.15
CA ALA A 288 20.57 7.30 3.83
C ALA A 288 20.23 8.74 4.26
N TYR A 289 21.26 9.61 4.37
CA TYR A 289 21.07 11.01 4.74
C TYR A 289 20.11 11.69 3.76
N GLY A 290 18.96 12.12 4.28
CA GLY A 290 17.85 12.70 3.52
C GLY A 290 17.33 14.02 4.09
N ARG A 291 17.92 14.53 5.18
CA ARG A 291 17.60 15.85 5.76
C ARG A 291 18.75 16.83 5.55
N GLU A 292 18.45 18.05 5.09
CA GLU A 292 19.41 19.14 4.90
C GLU A 292 20.62 18.77 4.01
N ILE A 293 20.37 18.04 2.92
CA ILE A 293 21.42 17.60 1.99
C ILE A 293 21.69 18.69 0.96
N MET A 294 22.96 19.03 0.80
CA MET A 294 23.43 20.00 -0.20
C MET A 294 23.53 19.33 -1.57
N GLY A 295 22.94 19.95 -2.60
CA GLY A 295 22.93 19.49 -3.98
C GLY A 295 22.77 20.65 -4.96
N SER A 296 22.92 20.39 -6.26
CA SER A 296 22.87 21.41 -7.32
C SER A 296 21.56 22.21 -7.32
N LYS A 297 21.65 23.54 -7.44
CA LYS A 297 20.50 24.44 -7.56
C LYS A 297 20.27 24.78 -9.03
N ILE A 298 19.01 24.79 -9.49
CA ILE A 298 18.61 25.15 -10.88
C ILE A 298 19.27 26.43 -11.45
N SER A 299 19.64 27.40 -10.60
CA SER A 299 20.50 28.53 -10.95
C SER A 299 21.96 28.10 -11.06
N THR A 300 22.92 28.89 -10.55
CA THR A 300 24.26 28.38 -10.20
C THR A 300 24.34 28.12 -8.69
N GLY A 301 25.36 27.37 -8.28
CA GLY A 301 25.66 27.03 -6.88
C GLY A 301 24.77 25.93 -6.32
N CYS A 302 24.85 25.75 -5.00
CA CYS A 302 24.15 24.68 -4.29
C CYS A 302 22.86 25.18 -3.60
N LYS A 303 21.98 24.24 -3.25
CA LYS A 303 20.86 24.42 -2.32
C LYS A 303 20.79 23.23 -1.36
N SER A 304 20.13 23.41 -0.23
CA SER A 304 19.75 22.34 0.68
C SER A 304 18.31 21.89 0.40
N LEU A 305 18.04 20.57 0.42
CA LEU A 305 16.68 20.00 0.44
C LEU A 305 16.56 18.91 1.51
N SER A 306 15.32 18.48 1.80
CA SER A 306 15.02 17.29 2.60
C SER A 306 13.93 16.44 1.93
N GLY A 307 13.96 15.13 2.15
CA GLY A 307 12.98 14.15 1.66
C GLY A 307 13.62 12.78 1.40
N THR A 308 12.82 11.71 1.26
CA THR A 308 13.34 10.42 0.78
C THR A 308 13.68 10.46 -0.72
N SER A 309 13.06 11.39 -1.46
CA SER A 309 13.48 11.83 -2.81
C SER A 309 14.91 12.38 -2.86
N VAL A 310 15.46 12.80 -1.71
CA VAL A 310 16.84 13.28 -1.52
C VAL A 310 17.75 12.16 -0.99
N ALA A 311 17.23 11.21 -0.21
CA ALA A 311 17.98 10.02 0.23
C ALA A 311 18.21 9.00 -0.91
N SER A 312 17.22 8.82 -1.80
CA SER A 312 17.33 7.93 -2.98
C SER A 312 18.57 8.23 -3.85
N PRO A 313 18.86 9.49 -4.27
CA PRO A 313 20.04 9.80 -5.07
C PRO A 313 21.36 9.70 -4.30
N VAL A 314 21.37 9.78 -2.97
CA VAL A 314 22.55 9.41 -2.17
C VAL A 314 22.88 7.93 -2.39
N VAL A 315 21.89 7.04 -2.25
CA VAL A 315 22.08 5.61 -2.52
C VAL A 315 22.36 5.34 -4.00
N ALA A 316 21.68 6.00 -4.94
CA ALA A 316 21.94 5.81 -6.36
C ALA A 316 23.34 6.27 -6.79
N GLY A 317 23.85 7.35 -6.18
CA GLY A 317 25.24 7.80 -6.32
C GLY A 317 26.23 6.78 -5.75
N VAL A 318 25.97 6.25 -4.55
CA VAL A 318 26.74 5.13 -3.97
C VAL A 318 26.70 3.90 -4.88
N VAL A 319 25.54 3.52 -5.42
CA VAL A 319 25.40 2.41 -6.38
C VAL A 319 26.24 2.67 -7.63
N CYS A 320 26.20 3.86 -8.23
CA CYS A 320 27.03 4.19 -9.40
C CYS A 320 28.53 4.09 -9.10
N LEU A 321 28.96 4.55 -7.91
CA LEU A 321 30.32 4.40 -7.42
C LEU A 321 30.71 2.91 -7.26
N LEU A 322 29.83 2.11 -6.66
CA LEU A 322 30.00 0.66 -6.46
C LEU A 322 29.99 -0.15 -7.77
N VAL A 323 29.15 0.19 -8.76
CA VAL A 323 29.18 -0.41 -10.10
C VAL A 323 30.53 -0.13 -10.79
N SER A 324 31.12 1.05 -10.58
CA SER A 324 32.40 1.41 -11.20
C SER A 324 33.61 0.62 -10.69
N ILE A 325 33.49 -0.04 -9.53
CA ILE A 325 34.53 -0.93 -8.97
C ILE A 325 34.70 -2.21 -9.77
N ILE A 326 33.62 -2.72 -10.37
CA ILE A 326 33.67 -3.97 -11.13
C ILE A 326 34.11 -3.68 -12.57
N PRO A 327 35.16 -4.37 -13.08
CA PRO A 327 35.63 -4.20 -14.44
C PRO A 327 34.50 -4.36 -15.45
N GLU A 328 34.42 -3.43 -16.41
CA GLU A 328 33.35 -3.30 -17.41
C GLU A 328 32.98 -4.64 -18.09
N ASN A 329 33.98 -5.43 -18.46
CA ASN A 329 33.81 -6.74 -19.10
C ASN A 329 33.25 -7.84 -18.18
N LYS A 330 33.24 -7.64 -16.86
CA LYS A 330 32.68 -8.54 -15.84
C LYS A 330 31.39 -8.03 -15.21
N ARG A 331 31.01 -6.76 -15.41
CA ARG A 331 29.83 -6.16 -14.75
C ARG A 331 28.59 -7.02 -14.92
N LYS A 332 28.26 -7.44 -16.14
CA LYS A 332 27.07 -8.28 -16.44
C LYS A 332 27.15 -9.74 -15.94
N GLU A 333 28.30 -10.20 -15.48
CA GLU A 333 28.44 -11.54 -14.88
C GLU A 333 28.18 -11.54 -13.37
N ILE A 334 28.30 -10.37 -12.74
CA ILE A 334 28.32 -10.18 -11.28
C ILE A 334 27.18 -9.29 -10.81
N LEU A 335 26.93 -8.17 -11.49
CA LEU A 335 25.98 -7.13 -11.11
C LEU A 335 24.60 -7.40 -11.71
N ASN A 336 23.63 -7.47 -10.80
CA ASN A 336 22.20 -7.55 -11.05
C ASN A 336 21.47 -6.95 -9.82
N PRO A 337 20.15 -6.70 -9.88
CA PRO A 337 19.40 -6.13 -8.76
C PRO A 337 19.59 -6.87 -7.43
N ALA A 338 19.58 -8.21 -7.43
CA ALA A 338 19.81 -8.98 -6.20
C ALA A 338 21.25 -8.85 -5.68
N SER A 339 22.29 -8.90 -6.53
CA SER A 339 23.68 -8.85 -6.04
C SER A 339 24.09 -7.46 -5.53
N MET A 340 23.56 -6.39 -6.13
CA MET A 340 23.70 -5.03 -5.58
C MET A 340 22.93 -4.89 -4.26
N LYS A 341 21.66 -5.33 -4.22
CA LYS A 341 20.86 -5.28 -2.98
C LYS A 341 21.51 -6.09 -1.86
N GLN A 342 22.03 -7.28 -2.15
CA GLN A 342 22.79 -8.12 -1.21
C GLN A 342 23.97 -7.35 -0.62
N ALA A 343 24.81 -6.71 -1.45
CA ALA A 343 25.94 -5.94 -0.94
C ALA A 343 25.50 -4.75 -0.06
N LEU A 344 24.43 -4.05 -0.43
CA LEU A 344 23.92 -2.91 0.34
C LEU A 344 23.31 -3.34 1.70
N VAL A 345 22.53 -4.42 1.75
CA VAL A 345 21.89 -4.86 3.02
C VAL A 345 22.84 -5.65 3.92
N GLU A 346 23.85 -6.32 3.37
CA GLU A 346 24.89 -7.00 4.16
C GLU A 346 25.97 -6.02 4.65
N GLY A 347 26.23 -4.94 3.91
CA GLY A 347 27.18 -3.88 4.26
C GLY A 347 26.58 -2.67 4.98
N ALA A 348 25.31 -2.73 5.40
CA ALA A 348 24.65 -1.62 6.09
C ALA A 348 25.06 -1.50 7.57
N ALA A 349 25.28 -0.27 8.01
CA ALA A 349 25.50 0.07 9.41
C ALA A 349 24.16 0.13 10.15
N LYS A 350 23.80 -0.95 10.87
CA LYS A 350 22.61 -1.01 11.74
C LYS A 350 22.66 0.12 12.78
N LEU A 351 21.59 0.91 12.83
CA LEU A 351 21.39 2.05 13.71
C LEU A 351 20.80 1.61 15.06
N THR A 352 21.15 2.33 16.13
CA THR A 352 20.64 2.10 17.49
C THR A 352 19.39 2.94 17.75
N GLY A 353 18.24 2.29 18.00
CA GLY A 353 16.99 2.98 18.35
C GLY A 353 15.80 2.66 17.42
N PRO A 354 15.92 2.76 16.08
CA PRO A 354 14.82 2.43 15.17
C PRO A 354 14.72 0.93 14.91
N ASN A 355 13.52 0.46 14.53
CA ASN A 355 13.30 -0.96 14.22
C ASN A 355 13.49 -1.31 12.73
N MET A 356 13.52 -2.60 12.39
CA MET A 356 13.80 -3.06 11.02
C MET A 356 12.82 -2.50 9.97
N TYR A 357 11.57 -2.20 10.36
CA TYR A 357 10.56 -1.59 9.49
C TYR A 357 10.68 -0.06 9.37
N GLU A 358 11.72 0.54 9.96
CA GLU A 358 12.06 1.96 9.83
C GLU A 358 13.43 2.15 9.19
N GLN A 359 14.43 1.35 9.60
CA GLN A 359 15.81 1.46 9.12
C GLN A 359 16.18 0.46 8.01
N GLY A 360 15.35 -0.56 7.75
CA GLY A 360 15.75 -1.69 6.91
C GLY A 360 16.92 -2.45 7.54
N ALA A 361 17.97 -2.65 6.75
CA ALA A 361 19.25 -3.17 7.24
C ALA A 361 20.08 -2.16 8.06
N GLY A 362 19.75 -0.86 7.96
CA GLY A 362 20.49 0.24 8.56
C GLY A 362 20.92 1.30 7.56
N ARG A 363 21.80 2.21 8.00
CA ARG A 363 22.39 3.23 7.13
C ARG A 363 23.30 2.57 6.10
N VAL A 364 23.18 2.95 4.82
CA VAL A 364 24.09 2.51 3.76
C VAL A 364 25.55 2.79 4.14
N ASP A 365 26.47 1.87 3.84
CA ASP A 365 27.90 2.07 4.05
C ASP A 365 28.74 1.55 2.89
N LEU A 366 29.96 2.08 2.74
CA LEU A 366 30.88 1.71 1.67
C LEU A 366 31.67 0.44 1.98
N GLU A 367 31.47 -0.22 3.12
CA GLU A 367 31.92 -1.62 3.34
C GLU A 367 31.37 -2.58 2.25
N SER A 368 30.21 -2.25 1.67
CA SER A 368 29.65 -2.84 0.43
C SER A 368 30.69 -3.02 -0.70
N TYR A 369 31.75 -2.20 -0.74
CA TYR A 369 32.91 -2.33 -1.65
C TYR A 369 33.61 -3.68 -1.53
N GLU A 370 33.97 -4.11 -0.31
CA GLU A 370 34.73 -5.34 -0.09
C GLU A 370 33.85 -6.59 -0.37
N ILE A 371 32.54 -6.47 -0.13
CA ILE A 371 31.55 -7.47 -0.54
C ILE A 371 31.54 -7.61 -2.06
N LEU A 372 31.27 -6.54 -2.83
CA LEU A 372 31.19 -6.60 -4.30
C LEU A 372 32.52 -7.01 -4.98
N LYS A 373 33.64 -6.56 -4.43
CA LYS A 373 35.01 -6.90 -4.89
C LYS A 373 35.35 -8.38 -4.73
N SER A 374 34.75 -9.06 -3.75
CA SER A 374 34.93 -10.50 -3.48
C SER A 374 33.71 -11.36 -3.84
N TYR A 375 32.66 -10.74 -4.38
CA TYR A 375 31.34 -11.34 -4.55
C TYR A 375 31.36 -12.56 -5.48
N GLN A 376 30.63 -13.60 -5.06
CA GLN A 376 30.34 -14.77 -5.86
C GLN A 376 28.82 -14.92 -5.99
N PRO A 377 28.26 -15.09 -7.21
CA PRO A 377 26.83 -15.24 -7.45
C PRO A 377 26.18 -16.27 -6.52
N ARG A 378 25.29 -15.81 -5.64
CA ARG A 378 24.67 -16.63 -4.59
C ARG A 378 23.26 -16.16 -4.24
N ALA A 379 22.49 -17.05 -3.62
CA ALA A 379 21.27 -16.66 -2.94
C ALA A 379 21.55 -16.33 -1.46
N SER A 380 20.72 -15.47 -0.87
CA SER A 380 20.72 -15.15 0.57
C SER A 380 19.29 -14.84 1.04
N ILE A 381 19.12 -14.61 2.35
CA ILE A 381 17.85 -14.23 2.96
C ILE A 381 18.06 -12.92 3.72
N PHE A 382 17.11 -11.99 3.59
CA PHE A 382 17.07 -10.71 4.31
C PHE A 382 15.73 -10.52 5.04
N PRO A 383 15.72 -10.18 6.35
CA PRO A 383 16.85 -10.28 7.29
C PRO A 383 17.40 -11.70 7.41
N SER A 384 18.70 -11.84 7.67
CA SER A 384 19.37 -13.16 7.83
C SER A 384 19.29 -13.72 9.27
N VAL A 385 18.77 -12.91 10.20
CA VAL A 385 18.57 -13.24 11.61
C VAL A 385 17.23 -12.67 12.07
N LEU A 386 16.46 -13.44 12.84
CA LEU A 386 15.32 -12.97 13.63
C LEU A 386 15.60 -13.30 15.11
N ASP A 387 15.94 -12.27 15.89
CA ASP A 387 16.29 -12.39 17.31
C ASP A 387 15.28 -11.60 18.18
N TYR A 388 14.43 -12.32 18.90
CA TYR A 388 13.41 -11.75 19.80
C TYR A 388 14.02 -11.03 21.02
N THR A 389 15.32 -11.16 21.27
CA THR A 389 16.03 -10.43 22.34
C THR A 389 16.65 -9.11 21.86
N ASP A 390 16.69 -8.88 20.54
CA ASP A 390 17.21 -7.66 19.92
C ASP A 390 16.07 -6.62 19.77
N CYS A 391 15.71 -5.97 20.87
CA CYS A 391 14.66 -4.96 20.92
C CYS A 391 15.26 -3.55 21.03
N PRO A 392 14.79 -2.54 20.27
CA PRO A 392 13.58 -2.56 19.43
C PRO A 392 13.77 -3.10 18.00
N TYR A 393 14.97 -3.51 17.58
CA TYR A 393 15.22 -3.85 16.17
C TYR A 393 14.26 -4.90 15.59
N SER A 394 14.01 -5.98 16.35
CA SER A 394 13.07 -7.05 16.02
C SER A 394 11.62 -6.77 16.44
N TRP A 395 11.20 -5.51 16.56
CA TRP A 395 9.78 -5.16 16.73
C TRP A 395 8.98 -5.62 15.50
N PRO A 396 7.72 -6.10 15.65
CA PRO A 396 6.95 -6.27 16.89
C PRO A 396 7.34 -7.53 17.69
N PHE A 397 8.04 -8.48 17.08
CA PHE A 397 8.34 -9.80 17.63
C PHE A 397 9.03 -9.77 19.01
N CYS A 398 9.98 -8.85 19.23
CA CYS A 398 10.67 -8.73 20.51
C CYS A 398 9.78 -8.28 21.68
N LEU A 399 8.61 -7.68 21.43
CA LEU A 399 7.65 -7.33 22.47
C LEU A 399 6.73 -8.50 22.87
N GLN A 400 6.60 -9.54 22.04
CA GLN A 400 5.69 -10.67 22.31
C GLN A 400 6.39 -12.04 22.15
N PRO A 401 6.75 -12.70 23.27
CA PRO A 401 7.26 -14.07 23.22
C PRO A 401 6.17 -15.05 22.75
N LEU A 402 6.61 -16.18 22.21
CA LEU A 402 5.73 -17.27 21.79
C LEU A 402 5.28 -18.12 23.00
N TYR A 403 4.16 -18.84 22.85
CA TYR A 403 3.63 -19.79 23.84
C TYR A 403 2.68 -20.79 23.17
N ALA A 404 2.31 -21.87 23.87
CA ALA A 404 1.45 -22.93 23.33
C ALA A 404 -0.04 -22.54 23.33
N GLY A 405 -0.83 -23.12 22.42
CA GLY A 405 -2.23 -22.73 22.18
C GLY A 405 -2.43 -21.41 21.41
N ALA A 406 -1.35 -20.71 21.05
CA ALA A 406 -1.40 -19.45 20.27
C ALA A 406 -1.71 -19.68 18.77
N MET A 407 -2.24 -18.66 18.08
CA MET A 407 -2.18 -18.57 16.62
C MET A 407 -0.72 -18.53 16.13
N PRO A 408 -0.41 -19.08 14.95
CA PRO A 408 0.95 -19.02 14.39
C PRO A 408 1.40 -17.57 14.15
N VAL A 409 2.56 -17.20 14.69
CA VAL A 409 3.22 -15.91 14.42
C VAL A 409 3.95 -16.01 13.09
N ILE A 410 3.66 -15.09 12.15
CA ILE A 410 4.16 -15.17 10.77
C ILE A 410 5.26 -14.12 10.54
N PHE A 411 6.48 -14.57 10.23
CA PHE A 411 7.57 -13.69 9.76
C PHE A 411 7.84 -13.90 8.27
N ASN A 412 7.92 -12.83 7.49
CA ASN A 412 8.18 -12.86 6.05
C ASN A 412 9.55 -12.26 5.72
N ALA A 413 10.46 -13.11 5.24
CA ALA A 413 11.80 -12.71 4.81
C ALA A 413 11.94 -12.73 3.28
N THR A 414 12.72 -11.79 2.74
CA THR A 414 13.06 -11.71 1.32
C THR A 414 14.15 -12.73 1.00
N VAL A 415 13.95 -13.56 -0.03
CA VAL A 415 15.00 -14.37 -0.64
C VAL A 415 15.59 -13.59 -1.82
N LEU A 416 16.88 -13.27 -1.77
CA LEU A 416 17.60 -12.57 -2.84
C LEU A 416 18.41 -13.59 -3.63
N ASN A 417 18.31 -13.61 -4.96
CA ASN A 417 19.00 -14.59 -5.81
C ASN A 417 19.94 -13.95 -6.84
N GLY A 418 21.15 -13.57 -6.43
CA GLY A 418 22.15 -13.03 -7.35
C GLY A 418 22.78 -14.05 -8.31
N MET A 419 22.31 -15.30 -8.35
CA MET A 419 22.82 -16.35 -9.25
C MET A 419 22.35 -16.19 -10.71
N GLY A 420 21.17 -15.62 -10.94
CA GLY A 420 20.58 -15.41 -12.28
C GLY A 420 19.07 -15.07 -12.20
N VAL A 421 18.52 -14.58 -13.32
CA VAL A 421 17.14 -14.02 -13.47
C VAL A 421 15.99 -15.00 -13.17
N ILE A 422 16.29 -16.24 -12.80
CA ILE A 422 15.33 -17.19 -12.30
C ILE A 422 16.01 -18.17 -11.33
N GLY A 423 15.38 -18.39 -10.19
CA GLY A 423 15.76 -19.39 -9.21
C GLY A 423 14.58 -20.30 -8.88
N TYR A 424 14.88 -21.46 -8.32
CA TYR A 424 13.89 -22.44 -7.90
C TYR A 424 14.26 -22.97 -6.51
N VAL A 425 13.28 -23.08 -5.62
CA VAL A 425 13.46 -23.73 -4.32
C VAL A 425 13.40 -25.25 -4.52
N HIS A 426 14.56 -25.93 -4.36
CA HIS A 426 14.69 -27.34 -4.76
C HIS A 426 13.91 -28.30 -3.86
N SER A 427 13.74 -27.95 -2.59
CA SER A 427 13.09 -28.74 -1.55
C SER A 427 12.51 -27.80 -0.50
N PRO A 428 11.46 -28.21 0.24
CA PRO A 428 10.92 -27.41 1.34
C PRO A 428 12.02 -26.94 2.32
N PRO A 429 11.88 -25.73 2.90
CA PRO A 429 12.75 -25.26 3.97
C PRO A 429 12.80 -26.24 5.15
N ILE A 430 13.95 -26.34 5.80
CA ILE A 430 14.18 -27.27 6.91
C ILE A 430 14.57 -26.48 8.16
N TRP A 431 13.88 -26.75 9.27
CA TRP A 431 14.23 -26.29 10.62
C TRP A 431 15.28 -27.21 11.24
N HIS A 432 16.36 -26.63 11.76
CA HIS A 432 17.43 -27.31 12.49
C HIS A 432 17.53 -26.66 13.88
N PRO A 433 16.93 -27.25 14.93
CA PRO A 433 17.05 -26.74 16.29
C PRO A 433 18.49 -26.92 16.82
N SER A 434 18.96 -25.97 17.64
CA SER A 434 20.29 -26.04 18.28
C SER A 434 20.37 -27.05 19.43
N ASN A 435 19.23 -27.41 20.02
CA ASN A 435 19.09 -28.19 21.25
C ASN A 435 17.78 -29.00 21.25
N GLU A 436 17.55 -29.82 22.29
CA GLU A 436 16.34 -30.62 22.40
C GLU A 436 15.08 -29.78 22.60
N GLU A 437 15.20 -28.65 23.32
CA GLU A 437 14.12 -27.68 23.55
C GLU A 437 13.61 -27.05 22.25
N GLY A 438 14.46 -26.90 21.23
CA GLY A 438 14.05 -26.43 19.90
C GLY A 438 13.11 -27.37 19.14
N ASN A 439 12.84 -28.58 19.66
CA ASN A 439 11.77 -29.46 19.18
C ASN A 439 10.37 -29.05 19.70
N LEU A 440 10.28 -28.17 20.71
CA LEU A 440 8.99 -27.60 21.16
C LEU A 440 8.42 -26.60 20.15
N LEU A 441 9.25 -26.07 19.26
CA LEU A 441 8.84 -25.22 18.15
C LEU A 441 8.28 -26.07 16.99
N SER A 442 7.18 -25.60 16.42
CA SER A 442 6.65 -26.00 15.13
C SER A 442 6.79 -24.83 14.16
N ILE A 443 7.32 -25.08 12.95
CA ILE A 443 7.36 -24.10 11.88
C ILE A 443 6.71 -24.71 10.63
N ARG A 444 5.64 -24.08 10.13
CA ARG A 444 5.14 -24.30 8.77
C ARG A 444 5.72 -23.22 7.86
N PHE A 445 6.09 -23.60 6.64
CA PHE A 445 6.63 -22.67 5.64
C PHE A 445 5.63 -22.45 4.51
N THR A 446 5.59 -21.22 3.99
CA THR A 446 5.03 -20.90 2.65
C THR A 446 6.04 -20.00 1.95
N TYR A 447 6.36 -20.28 0.69
CA TYR A 447 7.51 -19.67 0.00
C TYR A 447 7.31 -19.65 -1.51
N SER A 448 8.05 -18.78 -2.19
CA SER A 448 8.14 -18.77 -3.66
C SER A 448 8.80 -20.05 -4.19
N GLU A 449 8.07 -20.93 -4.89
CA GLU A 449 8.67 -22.09 -5.58
C GLU A 449 9.61 -21.64 -6.71
N VAL A 450 9.22 -20.58 -7.42
CA VAL A 450 10.00 -19.87 -8.44
C VAL A 450 10.35 -18.49 -7.91
N ILE A 451 11.63 -18.14 -7.96
CA ILE A 451 12.20 -16.84 -7.61
C ILE A 451 12.44 -16.09 -8.92
N TRP A 452 11.74 -14.97 -9.14
CA TRP A 452 11.77 -14.21 -10.39
C TRP A 452 11.25 -12.78 -10.13
N PRO A 453 11.83 -11.73 -10.75
CA PRO A 453 13.02 -11.77 -11.61
C PRO A 453 14.33 -11.95 -10.82
N TRP A 454 14.43 -11.44 -9.59
CA TRP A 454 15.63 -11.64 -8.75
C TRP A 454 15.31 -12.01 -7.30
N THR A 455 14.05 -11.94 -6.93
CA THR A 455 13.58 -12.05 -5.55
C THR A 455 12.39 -12.99 -5.40
N GLY A 456 12.08 -13.32 -4.15
CA GLY A 456 10.98 -14.17 -3.72
C GLY A 456 10.83 -14.09 -2.21
N TYR A 457 9.86 -14.80 -1.63
CA TYR A 457 9.59 -14.75 -0.18
C TYR A 457 9.77 -16.11 0.51
N LEU A 458 10.06 -16.04 1.80
CA LEU A 458 10.04 -17.14 2.75
C LEU A 458 9.23 -16.71 3.99
N ALA A 459 8.03 -17.25 4.14
CA ALA A 459 7.20 -17.07 5.31
C ALA A 459 7.42 -18.20 6.32
N LEU A 460 7.59 -17.84 7.60
CA LEU A 460 7.74 -18.75 8.72
C LEU A 460 6.52 -18.60 9.63
N HIS A 461 5.65 -19.60 9.64
CA HIS A 461 4.47 -19.69 10.50
C HIS A 461 4.88 -20.44 11.77
N MET A 462 5.26 -19.72 12.81
CA MET A 462 5.88 -20.24 14.04
C MET A 462 4.84 -20.43 15.14
N GLN A 463 4.82 -21.61 15.76
CA GLN A 463 3.90 -21.96 16.85
C GLN A 463 4.63 -22.85 17.86
N ILE A 464 4.39 -22.67 19.17
CA ILE A 464 4.87 -23.61 20.19
C ILE A 464 3.84 -24.73 20.33
N LYS A 465 4.30 -25.97 20.41
CA LYS A 465 3.44 -27.16 20.57
C LYS A 465 2.95 -27.27 22.01
N GLU A 466 1.88 -28.03 22.24
CA GLU A 466 1.25 -28.18 23.56
C GLU A 466 2.18 -28.76 24.63
N GLU A 467 3.18 -29.57 24.27
CA GLU A 467 4.21 -30.04 25.21
C GLU A 467 5.04 -28.88 25.79
N GLY A 468 5.10 -27.74 25.09
CA GLY A 468 5.76 -26.51 25.49
C GLY A 468 4.92 -25.56 26.34
N ALA A 469 3.67 -25.89 26.70
CA ALA A 469 2.76 -24.98 27.42
C ALA A 469 3.28 -24.48 28.79
N HIS A 470 4.23 -25.20 29.39
CA HIS A 470 4.88 -24.84 30.66
C HIS A 470 6.36 -24.43 30.49
N PHE A 471 6.87 -24.38 29.26
CA PHE A 471 8.26 -24.02 28.98
C PHE A 471 8.50 -22.51 29.12
N SER A 472 9.68 -22.12 29.56
CA SER A 472 10.12 -20.73 29.66
C SER A 472 11.60 -20.65 29.34
N GLY A 473 11.98 -19.85 28.35
CA GLY A 473 13.36 -19.78 27.88
C GLY A 473 13.48 -19.33 26.42
N VAL A 474 14.67 -19.53 25.85
CA VAL A 474 14.97 -19.17 24.46
C VAL A 474 15.11 -20.44 23.62
N ILE A 475 14.45 -20.46 22.46
CA ILE A 475 14.66 -21.48 21.42
C ILE A 475 15.56 -20.89 20.34
N GLU A 476 16.66 -21.59 20.03
CA GLU A 476 17.62 -21.18 19.01
C GLU A 476 17.76 -22.26 17.92
N GLY A 477 18.06 -21.84 16.69
CA GLY A 477 18.31 -22.75 15.58
C GLY A 477 18.37 -22.04 14.23
N ASN A 478 18.35 -22.83 13.16
CA ASN A 478 18.54 -22.35 11.79
C ASN A 478 17.45 -22.90 10.86
N VAL A 479 16.92 -22.05 9.98
CA VAL A 479 16.13 -22.46 8.82
C VAL A 479 17.01 -22.43 7.58
N THR A 480 17.15 -23.57 6.89
CA THR A 480 17.93 -23.69 5.65
C THR A 480 17.03 -23.76 4.43
N VAL A 481 17.34 -22.98 3.39
CA VAL A 481 16.66 -23.04 2.08
C VAL A 481 17.69 -23.27 0.98
N ARG A 482 17.44 -24.24 0.08
CA ARG A 482 18.30 -24.50 -1.08
C ARG A 482 17.68 -23.94 -2.35
N VAL A 483 18.30 -22.88 -2.87
CA VAL A 483 17.97 -22.27 -4.16
C VAL A 483 18.88 -22.82 -5.23
N HIS A 484 18.34 -23.07 -6.42
CA HIS A 484 19.12 -23.38 -7.61
C HIS A 484 18.68 -22.54 -8.80
N SER A 485 19.62 -22.13 -9.65
CA SER A 485 19.41 -21.33 -10.85
C SER A 485 20.02 -22.03 -12.07
N PRO A 486 19.48 -21.79 -13.29
CA PRO A 486 20.10 -22.25 -14.52
C PRO A 486 21.58 -21.84 -14.64
N PRO A 487 22.40 -22.57 -15.42
CA PRO A 487 23.77 -22.16 -15.72
C PRO A 487 23.80 -20.75 -16.33
N ALA A 488 24.78 -19.93 -15.97
CA ALA A 488 24.99 -18.65 -16.66
C ALA A 488 25.53 -18.85 -18.08
N GLN A 489 25.57 -17.78 -18.87
CA GLN A 489 26.07 -17.82 -20.24
C GLN A 489 27.52 -18.35 -20.30
N GLY A 490 27.72 -19.50 -20.95
CA GLY A 490 29.01 -20.19 -21.04
C GLY A 490 29.21 -21.33 -20.02
N GLU A 491 28.39 -21.40 -18.97
CA GLU A 491 28.39 -22.50 -18.01
C GLU A 491 27.55 -23.70 -18.50
N ARG A 492 27.72 -24.85 -17.86
CA ARG A 492 26.91 -26.07 -18.08
C ARG A 492 26.32 -26.67 -16.81
N ALA A 493 26.77 -26.21 -15.64
CA ALA A 493 26.33 -26.71 -14.34
C ALA A 493 25.30 -25.77 -13.74
N VAL A 494 24.28 -26.33 -13.09
CA VAL A 494 23.26 -25.59 -12.36
C VAL A 494 23.90 -24.89 -11.16
N ARG A 495 23.74 -23.57 -11.04
CA ARG A 495 24.21 -22.80 -9.88
C ARG A 495 23.33 -23.15 -8.68
N THR A 496 23.93 -23.42 -7.53
CA THR A 496 23.20 -23.83 -6.31
C THR A 496 23.75 -23.09 -5.10
N SER A 497 22.86 -22.54 -4.28
CA SER A 497 23.20 -21.88 -3.02
C SER A 497 22.30 -22.41 -1.90
N THR A 498 22.83 -22.52 -0.69
CA THR A 498 22.04 -22.85 0.50
C THR A 498 22.07 -21.65 1.45
N CYS A 499 20.93 -21.00 1.59
CA CYS A 499 20.72 -19.84 2.45
C CYS A 499 20.41 -20.33 3.88
N VAL A 500 20.76 -19.50 4.87
CA VAL A 500 20.46 -19.77 6.29
C VAL A 500 19.83 -18.53 6.91
N LEU A 501 18.66 -18.70 7.52
CA LEU A 501 18.03 -17.73 8.42
C LEU A 501 18.19 -18.24 9.86
N LYS A 502 18.85 -17.46 10.71
CA LYS A 502 19.00 -17.80 12.14
C LYS A 502 17.77 -17.35 12.92
N LEU A 503 17.22 -18.22 13.76
CA LEU A 503 16.12 -17.90 14.66
C LEU A 503 16.59 -17.96 16.11
N LYS A 504 16.18 -16.97 16.89
CA LYS A 504 16.36 -16.90 18.34
C LYS A 504 15.10 -16.32 18.95
N LEU A 505 14.25 -17.21 19.47
CA LEU A 505 12.86 -16.94 19.81
C LEU A 505 12.67 -17.00 21.33
N ASN A 506 12.05 -15.97 21.91
CA ASN A 506 11.70 -15.97 23.33
C ASN A 506 10.37 -16.72 23.54
N VAL A 507 10.31 -17.60 24.53
CA VAL A 507 9.16 -18.47 24.82
C VAL A 507 8.78 -18.38 26.29
N VAL A 508 7.48 -18.30 26.57
CA VAL A 508 6.91 -18.24 27.92
C VAL A 508 5.82 -19.30 28.12
N PRO A 509 5.46 -19.65 29.36
CA PRO A 509 4.32 -20.51 29.64
C PRO A 509 3.03 -19.85 29.15
N THR A 510 2.05 -20.66 28.73
CA THR A 510 0.78 -20.17 28.15
C THR A 510 0.09 -19.16 29.09
N PRO A 511 -0.10 -17.90 28.66
CA PRO A 511 -0.71 -16.86 29.50
C PRO A 511 -2.15 -17.20 29.91
N PRO A 512 -2.63 -16.66 31.06
CA PRO A 512 -4.03 -16.81 31.45
C PRO A 512 -4.98 -16.35 30.35
N ARG A 513 -6.04 -17.13 30.08
CA ARG A 513 -7.07 -16.84 29.05
C ARG A 513 -7.50 -15.37 29.03
N SER A 514 -7.77 -14.80 30.21
CA SER A 514 -8.21 -13.40 30.39
C SER A 514 -7.21 -12.32 29.95
N LYS A 515 -5.95 -12.69 29.65
CA LYS A 515 -4.92 -11.83 29.07
C LYS A 515 -4.61 -12.13 27.60
N ARG A 516 -5.29 -13.11 26.99
CA ARG A 516 -5.16 -13.44 25.57
C ARG A 516 -6.30 -12.78 24.78
N VAL A 517 -5.93 -11.91 23.85
CA VAL A 517 -6.81 -11.16 22.96
C VAL A 517 -6.54 -11.61 21.52
N LEU A 518 -7.61 -11.93 20.79
CA LEU A 518 -7.53 -12.25 19.37
C LEU A 518 -8.03 -11.04 18.58
N TRP A 519 -7.23 -10.52 17.66
CA TRP A 519 -7.60 -9.45 16.74
C TRP A 519 -8.13 -10.06 15.44
N ASP A 520 -9.31 -9.63 14.99
CA ASP A 520 -9.82 -10.02 13.67
C ASP A 520 -9.09 -9.26 12.56
N GLN A 521 -8.26 -9.98 11.78
CA GLN A 521 -7.58 -9.45 10.59
C GLN A 521 -8.23 -9.99 9.29
N PHE A 522 -9.26 -10.81 9.41
CA PHE A 522 -9.94 -11.41 8.28
C PHE A 522 -11.02 -10.49 7.71
N HIS A 523 -11.63 -9.63 8.52
CA HIS A 523 -12.64 -8.66 8.09
C HIS A 523 -12.12 -7.22 7.88
N SER A 524 -11.01 -6.83 8.51
CA SER A 524 -10.41 -5.50 8.31
C SER A 524 -9.73 -5.33 6.95
N ILE A 525 -9.42 -4.07 6.60
CA ILE A 525 -8.67 -3.70 5.40
C ILE A 525 -7.30 -4.40 5.43
N LYS A 526 -6.72 -4.64 4.26
CA LYS A 526 -5.32 -5.06 4.15
C LYS A 526 -4.56 -4.07 3.30
N TYR A 527 -3.39 -3.66 3.77
CA TYR A 527 -2.42 -3.01 2.91
C TYR A 527 -2.01 -3.95 1.76
N PRO A 528 -1.76 -3.42 0.56
CA PRO A 528 -2.13 -2.07 0.14
C PRO A 528 -3.62 -2.01 -0.27
N PRO A 529 -4.39 -1.00 0.18
CA PRO A 529 -5.85 -1.03 0.11
C PRO A 529 -6.41 -0.50 -1.21
N GLY A 530 -7.63 -0.92 -1.54
CA GLY A 530 -8.37 -0.39 -2.69
C GLY A 530 -8.80 1.07 -2.48
N TYR A 531 -9.60 1.61 -3.39
CA TYR A 531 -10.15 2.96 -3.25
C TYR A 531 -11.14 3.03 -2.07
N ILE A 532 -10.63 3.35 -0.89
CA ILE A 532 -11.32 3.50 0.39
C ILE A 532 -10.98 4.90 0.91
N PRO A 533 -11.96 5.79 1.15
CA PRO A 533 -11.70 7.14 1.67
C PRO A 533 -11.31 7.08 3.15
N ARG A 534 -10.47 8.02 3.60
CA ARG A 534 -10.20 8.23 5.02
C ARG A 534 -11.49 8.66 5.72
N ASP A 535 -11.79 7.98 6.81
CA ASP A 535 -12.69 8.39 7.90
C ASP A 535 -12.49 9.88 8.30
N SER A 536 -11.24 10.34 8.41
CA SER A 536 -10.88 11.73 8.71
C SER A 536 -10.96 12.68 7.49
N LEU A 537 -12.16 13.23 7.23
CA LEU A 537 -12.43 14.18 6.13
C LEU A 537 -11.72 15.55 6.22
N ASP A 538 -11.00 15.85 7.30
CA ASP A 538 -10.12 17.02 7.38
C ASP A 538 -8.80 16.84 6.60
N VAL A 539 -8.45 15.61 6.21
CA VAL A 539 -7.30 15.30 5.35
C VAL A 539 -7.65 15.58 3.87
N ARG A 540 -7.44 16.82 3.44
CA ARG A 540 -7.88 17.30 2.10
C ARG A 540 -6.92 17.06 0.94
N ASN A 541 -5.68 16.67 1.23
CA ASN A 541 -4.62 16.48 0.21
C ASN A 541 -4.41 15.02 -0.20
N ASP A 542 -4.90 14.08 0.61
CA ASP A 542 -4.91 12.65 0.31
C ASP A 542 -6.17 12.06 0.94
N ILE A 543 -7.19 11.84 0.11
CA ILE A 543 -8.57 11.55 0.54
C ILE A 543 -8.73 10.07 0.93
N LEU A 544 -7.72 9.23 0.71
CA LEU A 544 -7.82 7.78 0.78
C LEU A 544 -7.02 7.21 1.94
N ASP A 545 -7.57 6.19 2.61
CA ASP A 545 -6.72 5.33 3.41
C ASP A 545 -5.86 4.50 2.45
N TRP A 546 -4.56 4.67 2.58
CA TRP A 546 -3.56 3.83 1.94
C TRP A 546 -2.82 2.96 2.95
N HIS A 547 -3.13 3.06 4.25
CA HIS A 547 -2.35 2.47 5.33
C HIS A 547 -2.76 1.03 5.63
N GLY A 548 -4.06 0.74 5.58
CA GLY A 548 -4.63 -0.59 5.77
C GLY A 548 -4.49 -1.14 7.19
N ASP A 549 -5.58 -1.72 7.68
CA ASP A 549 -5.68 -2.12 9.08
C ASP A 549 -4.71 -3.22 9.48
N HIS A 550 -3.84 -2.92 10.45
CA HIS A 550 -3.07 -3.94 11.14
C HIS A 550 -2.62 -3.44 12.51
N LEU A 551 -2.52 -4.37 13.47
CA LEU A 551 -1.83 -4.23 14.75
C LEU A 551 -0.39 -3.67 14.67
N HIS A 552 0.20 -3.57 13.48
CA HIS A 552 1.57 -3.16 13.24
C HIS A 552 1.70 -2.05 12.17
N THR A 553 0.59 -1.50 11.68
CA THR A 553 0.52 -0.31 10.81
C THR A 553 -0.21 0.79 11.59
N ASN A 554 -1.45 1.06 11.24
CA ASN A 554 -2.29 2.09 11.80
C ASN A 554 -2.66 1.83 13.28
N PHE A 555 -2.76 0.57 13.75
CA PHE A 555 -2.99 0.24 15.16
C PHE A 555 -1.72 -0.04 16.00
N HIS A 556 -0.53 0.34 15.52
CA HIS A 556 0.74 -0.04 16.19
C HIS A 556 0.94 0.52 17.61
N ILE A 557 0.46 1.73 17.92
CA ILE A 557 0.56 2.28 19.29
C ILE A 557 -0.38 1.52 20.22
N MET A 558 -1.60 1.16 19.77
CA MET A 558 -2.52 0.34 20.57
C MET A 558 -1.90 -1.02 20.91
N PHE A 559 -1.29 -1.71 19.95
CA PHE A 559 -0.57 -2.96 20.19
C PHE A 559 0.51 -2.80 21.27
N ASN A 560 1.38 -1.79 21.14
CA ASN A 560 2.44 -1.52 22.11
C ASN A 560 1.88 -1.28 23.53
N MET A 561 0.86 -0.43 23.67
CA MET A 561 0.25 -0.12 24.97
C MET A 561 -0.54 -1.29 25.58
N LEU A 562 -1.04 -2.23 24.77
CA LEU A 562 -1.65 -3.48 25.25
C LEU A 562 -0.57 -4.47 25.73
N ARG A 563 0.56 -4.58 25.02
CA ARG A 563 1.73 -5.35 25.47
C ARG A 563 2.27 -4.86 26.80
N ASP A 564 2.40 -3.53 26.98
CA ASP A 564 2.82 -2.91 28.25
C ASP A 564 1.84 -3.19 29.41
N ALA A 565 0.55 -3.39 29.12
CA ALA A 565 -0.46 -3.80 30.10
C ALA A 565 -0.56 -5.34 30.31
N GLY A 566 0.39 -6.09 29.74
CA GLY A 566 0.48 -7.54 29.87
C GLY A 566 -0.60 -8.32 29.13
N TYR A 567 -1.26 -7.73 28.12
CA TYR A 567 -2.11 -8.46 27.19
C TYR A 567 -1.28 -9.04 26.05
N TYR A 568 -1.58 -10.26 25.67
CA TYR A 568 -1.03 -10.91 24.49
C TYR A 568 -2.06 -10.80 23.36
N ILE A 569 -1.64 -10.26 22.21
CA ILE A 569 -2.52 -9.93 21.09
C ILE A 569 -2.10 -10.79 19.91
N GLU A 570 -3.03 -11.60 19.43
CA GLU A 570 -2.81 -12.61 18.40
C GLU A 570 -3.64 -12.25 17.16
N THR A 571 -3.15 -12.54 15.94
CA THR A 571 -3.78 -12.06 14.70
C THR A 571 -4.56 -13.17 13.99
N LEU A 572 -5.88 -13.05 13.87
CA LEU A 572 -6.75 -14.00 13.18
C LEU A 572 -6.83 -13.68 11.68
N GLY A 573 -5.99 -14.35 10.89
CA GLY A 573 -5.94 -14.20 9.42
C GLY A 573 -6.92 -15.08 8.62
N SER A 574 -7.99 -15.58 9.24
CA SER A 574 -8.94 -16.56 8.69
C SER A 574 -10.36 -16.35 9.25
N PRO A 575 -11.43 -16.91 8.63
CA PRO A 575 -12.80 -16.81 9.14
C PRO A 575 -12.98 -17.14 10.63
N LEU A 576 -13.99 -16.55 11.27
CA LEU A 576 -14.30 -16.73 12.70
C LEU A 576 -14.63 -18.19 13.06
N THR A 577 -15.04 -19.00 12.07
CA THR A 577 -15.24 -20.45 12.22
C THR A 577 -13.95 -21.23 12.55
N CYS A 578 -12.76 -20.63 12.35
CA CYS A 578 -11.48 -21.33 12.35
C CYS A 578 -10.62 -21.18 13.62
N PHE A 579 -11.15 -20.58 14.70
CA PHE A 579 -10.45 -20.49 15.99
C PHE A 579 -11.22 -21.16 17.15
N ASP A 580 -10.44 -21.61 18.14
CA ASP A 580 -10.94 -22.14 19.41
C ASP A 580 -11.11 -21.00 20.42
N ALA A 581 -12.37 -20.63 20.70
CA ALA A 581 -12.71 -19.56 21.63
C ALA A 581 -12.38 -19.89 23.11
N SER A 582 -12.13 -21.15 23.46
CA SER A 582 -11.71 -21.51 24.83
C SER A 582 -10.31 -20.96 25.16
N GLN A 583 -9.48 -20.73 24.14
CA GLN A 583 -8.12 -20.18 24.27
C GLN A 583 -8.09 -18.69 24.64
N TYR A 584 -9.11 -17.92 24.25
CA TYR A 584 -9.09 -16.45 24.27
C TYR A 584 -10.06 -15.86 25.28
N GLY A 585 -9.62 -14.82 26.00
CA GLY A 585 -10.48 -14.05 26.90
C GLY A 585 -11.33 -13.05 26.12
N THR A 586 -10.84 -12.53 24.99
CA THR A 586 -11.60 -11.59 24.15
C THR A 586 -11.23 -11.71 22.67
N LEU A 587 -12.25 -11.74 21.80
CA LEU A 587 -12.13 -11.36 20.40
C LEU A 587 -12.32 -9.84 20.31
N LEU A 588 -11.32 -9.15 19.78
CA LEU A 588 -11.28 -7.72 19.52
C LEU A 588 -11.45 -7.51 18.01
N MET A 589 -12.49 -6.76 17.65
CA MET A 589 -12.89 -6.48 16.28
C MET A 589 -12.92 -4.95 16.13
N VAL A 590 -12.14 -4.41 15.21
CA VAL A 590 -11.91 -2.96 15.01
C VAL A 590 -11.74 -2.75 13.51
N ASP A 591 -12.39 -1.72 12.94
CA ASP A 591 -12.48 -1.42 11.50
C ASP A 591 -12.68 -2.64 10.60
N LEU A 592 -13.96 -2.92 10.31
CA LEU A 592 -14.44 -4.22 9.84
C LEU A 592 -15.26 -4.00 8.57
N GLU A 593 -14.60 -4.22 7.44
CA GLU A 593 -14.99 -3.69 6.12
C GLU A 593 -15.45 -4.81 5.15
N ASP A 594 -15.59 -6.04 5.66
CA ASP A 594 -16.05 -7.22 4.91
C ASP A 594 -17.22 -7.91 5.65
N GLU A 595 -18.19 -8.43 4.89
CA GLU A 595 -19.43 -9.01 5.45
C GLU A 595 -19.22 -10.44 5.98
N TYR A 596 -19.68 -10.68 7.21
CA TYR A 596 -19.71 -11.99 7.89
C TYR A 596 -20.65 -13.00 7.22
N PHE A 597 -20.26 -14.27 7.24
CA PHE A 597 -21.12 -15.38 6.85
C PHE A 597 -22.07 -15.79 8.00
N GLN A 598 -23.21 -16.43 7.67
CA GLN A 598 -24.21 -16.83 8.68
C GLN A 598 -23.62 -17.82 9.69
N GLU A 599 -22.74 -18.71 9.21
CA GLU A 599 -22.00 -19.70 9.98
C GLU A 599 -21.02 -19.06 10.98
N GLU A 600 -20.48 -17.88 10.66
CA GLU A 600 -19.63 -17.10 11.58
C GLU A 600 -20.46 -16.42 12.68
N ILE A 601 -21.62 -15.86 12.31
CA ILE A 601 -22.57 -15.26 13.26
C ILE A 601 -23.07 -16.32 14.25
N GLU A 602 -23.40 -17.52 13.78
CA GLU A 602 -23.83 -18.65 14.62
C GLU A 602 -22.69 -19.16 15.50
N LYS A 603 -21.49 -19.37 14.96
CA LYS A 603 -20.30 -19.78 15.74
C LYS A 603 -19.95 -18.75 16.83
N LEU A 604 -19.89 -17.47 16.49
CA LEU A 604 -19.55 -16.40 17.43
C LEU A 604 -20.59 -16.28 18.55
N ARG A 605 -21.88 -16.45 18.20
CA ARG A 605 -22.97 -16.50 19.19
C ARG A 605 -22.80 -17.64 20.18
N ASP A 606 -22.47 -18.85 19.71
CA ASP A 606 -22.24 -20.00 20.59
C ASP A 606 -20.95 -19.90 21.38
N ASP A 607 -19.89 -19.30 20.84
CA ASP A 607 -18.64 -19.01 21.56
C ASP A 607 -18.85 -18.04 22.72
N VAL A 608 -19.64 -16.97 22.51
CA VAL A 608 -19.99 -16.02 23.58
C VAL A 608 -20.90 -16.70 24.60
N ILE A 609 -22.02 -17.31 24.18
CA ILE A 609 -23.02 -17.84 25.12
C ILE A 609 -22.49 -19.04 25.91
N ASN A 610 -21.84 -20.00 25.24
CA ASN A 610 -21.51 -21.33 25.80
C ASN A 610 -20.03 -21.54 26.10
N THR A 611 -19.12 -20.79 25.46
CA THR A 611 -17.66 -20.85 25.71
C THR A 611 -17.16 -19.63 26.50
N GLY A 612 -18.07 -18.73 26.89
CA GLY A 612 -17.78 -17.57 27.72
C GLY A 612 -16.76 -16.60 27.11
N LEU A 613 -16.71 -16.52 25.77
CA LEU A 613 -15.88 -15.57 25.04
C LEU A 613 -16.29 -14.13 25.36
N GLY A 614 -15.31 -13.25 25.53
CA GLY A 614 -15.52 -11.81 25.51
C GLY A 614 -15.51 -11.28 24.07
N LEU A 615 -16.40 -10.35 23.75
CA LEU A 615 -16.46 -9.69 22.45
C LEU A 615 -16.30 -8.18 22.65
N ALA A 616 -15.32 -7.57 21.98
CA ALA A 616 -15.08 -6.14 22.00
C ALA A 616 -15.11 -5.62 20.56
N VAL A 617 -16.15 -4.85 20.21
CA VAL A 617 -16.34 -4.28 18.87
C VAL A 617 -16.12 -2.77 18.92
N PHE A 618 -15.29 -2.27 18.02
CA PHE A 618 -15.11 -0.86 17.71
C PHE A 618 -15.47 -0.70 16.22
N ALA A 619 -16.44 0.15 15.88
CA ALA A 619 -16.99 0.22 14.52
C ALA A 619 -17.53 1.60 14.16
N GLU A 620 -17.40 1.96 12.88
CA GLU A 620 -17.86 3.23 12.29
C GLU A 620 -18.98 3.05 11.24
N TRP A 621 -19.41 4.15 10.59
CA TRP A 621 -20.62 4.24 9.77
C TRP A 621 -20.35 4.76 8.35
N TYR A 622 -20.75 3.99 7.33
CA TYR A 622 -20.74 4.43 5.94
C TYR A 622 -22.04 5.17 5.54
N ASN A 623 -21.92 6.19 4.68
CA ASN A 623 -23.07 6.89 4.10
C ASN A 623 -23.15 6.71 2.57
N VAL A 624 -24.16 5.95 2.11
CA VAL A 624 -24.37 5.61 0.69
C VAL A 624 -24.40 6.83 -0.24
N ASP A 625 -25.10 7.88 0.15
CA ASP A 625 -25.23 9.11 -0.64
C ASP A 625 -23.93 9.90 -0.76
N THR A 626 -23.03 9.77 0.21
CA THR A 626 -21.71 10.44 0.19
C THR A 626 -20.72 9.61 -0.63
N MET A 627 -20.72 8.28 -0.46
CA MET A 627 -19.99 7.33 -1.32
C MET A 627 -20.29 7.51 -2.81
N VAL A 628 -21.56 7.72 -3.18
CA VAL A 628 -21.95 7.99 -4.58
C VAL A 628 -21.41 9.33 -5.10
N LYS A 629 -21.29 10.35 -4.24
CA LYS A 629 -20.74 11.67 -4.59
C LYS A 629 -19.21 11.70 -4.64
N MET A 630 -18.54 10.77 -3.94
CA MET A 630 -17.08 10.60 -3.97
C MET A 630 -16.57 9.79 -5.17
N ARG A 631 -17.45 9.21 -6.00
CA ARG A 631 -17.04 8.51 -7.23
C ARG A 631 -16.28 9.46 -8.17
N PHE A 632 -15.07 9.07 -8.57
CA PHE A 632 -14.25 9.81 -9.53
C PHE A 632 -13.89 8.94 -10.73
N PHE A 633 -13.63 9.59 -11.86
CA PHE A 633 -13.04 8.94 -13.02
C PHE A 633 -11.52 9.13 -12.95
N ASP A 634 -10.79 8.04 -12.98
CA ASP A 634 -9.34 8.06 -13.05
C ASP A 634 -8.89 8.02 -14.52
N ASP A 635 -8.17 9.06 -14.94
CA ASP A 635 -7.63 9.17 -16.30
C ASP A 635 -6.48 8.16 -16.57
N ASN A 636 -5.83 7.62 -15.53
CA ASN A 636 -4.75 6.63 -15.65
C ASN A 636 -5.31 5.25 -16.04
N THR A 637 -6.10 4.62 -15.17
CA THR A 637 -6.75 3.32 -15.45
C THR A 637 -7.93 3.43 -16.41
N ARG A 638 -8.45 4.66 -16.65
CA ARG A 638 -9.65 4.96 -17.43
C ARG A 638 -10.92 4.28 -16.89
N SER A 639 -11.00 4.17 -15.57
CA SER A 639 -12.12 3.55 -14.87
C SER A 639 -12.81 4.53 -13.92
N TRP A 640 -14.10 4.26 -13.65
CA TRP A 640 -14.82 4.92 -12.56
C TRP A 640 -14.54 4.17 -11.28
N TRP A 641 -13.73 4.75 -10.40
CA TRP A 641 -13.59 4.26 -9.04
C TRP A 641 -14.81 4.67 -8.23
N THR A 642 -15.29 3.74 -7.41
CA THR A 642 -16.36 3.94 -6.44
C THR A 642 -15.79 3.52 -5.10
N PRO A 643 -15.95 4.34 -4.03
CA PRO A 643 -15.43 3.95 -2.72
C PRO A 643 -16.12 2.65 -2.29
N VAL A 644 -15.32 1.69 -1.84
CA VAL A 644 -15.81 0.37 -1.43
C VAL A 644 -16.81 0.53 -0.29
N THR A 645 -16.44 1.42 0.65
CA THR A 645 -17.01 1.70 1.97
C THR A 645 -16.85 3.21 2.31
N GLU A 646 -17.20 3.60 3.53
CA GLU A 646 -16.87 4.87 4.19
C GLU A 646 -17.49 6.23 3.76
N SER A 647 -17.58 7.13 4.76
CA SER A 647 -17.68 8.61 4.78
C SER A 647 -18.88 9.28 5.49
N ARG A 648 -18.56 10.06 6.55
CA ARG A 648 -19.39 10.86 7.52
C ARG A 648 -20.00 10.03 8.66
N TYR A 649 -19.63 10.22 9.94
CA TYR A 649 -19.05 11.39 10.62
C TYR A 649 -17.80 11.07 11.45
N ALA A 650 -17.07 12.11 11.87
CA ALA A 650 -16.00 11.96 12.86
C ALA A 650 -16.55 11.45 14.21
N SER A 651 -16.11 10.25 14.61
CA SER A 651 -16.31 9.61 15.93
C SER A 651 -17.75 9.63 16.48
N GLY A 652 -18.51 8.53 16.33
CA GLY A 652 -19.83 8.40 16.96
C GLY A 652 -20.90 7.66 16.15
N THR A 653 -20.66 6.38 15.87
CA THR A 653 -21.68 5.40 15.48
C THR A 653 -22.71 5.21 16.59
N ASP A 654 -23.99 5.40 16.25
CA ASP A 654 -25.09 5.24 17.19
C ASP A 654 -25.58 3.79 17.30
N ILE A 655 -25.71 3.31 18.54
CA ILE A 655 -26.23 1.99 18.89
C ILE A 655 -27.77 2.05 18.83
N VAL A 656 -28.30 2.11 17.60
CA VAL A 656 -29.73 2.12 17.26
C VAL A 656 -30.54 0.96 17.85
N ARG A 657 -29.89 -0.15 18.24
CA ARG A 657 -30.51 -1.33 18.86
C ARG A 657 -29.61 -1.92 19.95
N PHE A 658 -30.13 -2.06 21.18
CA PHE A 658 -29.41 -2.72 22.27
C PHE A 658 -30.31 -3.57 23.18
N PRO A 659 -29.88 -4.77 23.64
CA PRO A 659 -30.71 -5.65 24.45
C PRO A 659 -31.07 -5.10 25.84
N ARG A 660 -32.30 -5.43 26.27
CA ARG A 660 -32.80 -5.17 27.63
C ARG A 660 -31.85 -5.76 28.68
N GLY A 661 -31.55 -4.98 29.71
CA GLY A 661 -30.71 -5.37 30.83
C GLY A 661 -29.21 -5.10 30.63
N GLY A 662 -28.80 -4.67 29.44
CA GLY A 662 -27.48 -4.10 29.19
C GLY A 662 -27.33 -2.68 29.76
N TYR A 663 -26.14 -2.12 29.60
CA TYR A 663 -25.78 -0.77 30.01
C TYR A 663 -25.39 0.02 28.75
N VAL A 664 -25.99 1.19 28.53
CA VAL A 664 -25.75 2.03 27.35
C VAL A 664 -25.43 3.46 27.79
N HIS A 665 -24.28 3.97 27.39
CA HIS A 665 -23.87 5.36 27.62
C HIS A 665 -24.16 6.19 26.39
N SER A 666 -25.02 7.20 26.55
CA SER A 666 -25.23 8.26 25.57
C SER A 666 -24.43 9.51 25.95
N PHE A 667 -23.99 10.26 24.94
CA PHE A 667 -23.29 11.54 25.13
C PHE A 667 -23.93 12.63 24.26
N PRO A 668 -23.96 13.89 24.71
CA PRO A 668 -24.59 14.99 23.97
C PRO A 668 -23.66 15.51 22.86
N PHE A 669 -23.84 15.03 21.63
CA PHE A 669 -23.08 15.50 20.47
C PHE A 669 -23.65 16.82 19.92
N LEU A 670 -22.82 17.53 19.14
CA LEU A 670 -23.20 18.69 18.35
C LEU A 670 -23.36 18.24 16.90
N ASP A 671 -24.60 18.20 16.41
CA ASP A 671 -24.85 18.00 14.98
C ASP A 671 -24.21 19.17 14.19
N SER A 672 -23.31 18.80 13.28
CA SER A 672 -22.57 19.70 12.40
C SER A 672 -22.75 19.32 10.92
N SER A 673 -23.80 18.56 10.60
CA SER A 673 -24.08 17.96 9.30
C SER A 673 -24.20 18.97 8.14
N GLU A 674 -24.70 20.17 8.41
CA GLU A 674 -24.85 21.26 7.44
C GLU A 674 -23.51 21.95 7.12
N SER A 675 -22.78 21.33 6.20
CA SER A 675 -21.46 21.77 5.75
C SER A 675 -21.50 23.10 4.96
N GLY A 676 -21.15 24.20 5.62
CA GLY A 676 -20.39 25.34 5.07
C GLY A 676 -21.02 26.25 4.01
N ALA A 677 -22.18 25.93 3.44
CA ALA A 677 -22.87 26.73 2.42
C ALA A 677 -24.18 27.35 2.92
N THR A 678 -24.94 26.62 3.73
CA THR A 678 -26.18 27.06 4.41
C THR A 678 -25.92 27.73 5.76
N GLN A 679 -24.69 27.64 6.28
CA GLN A 679 -24.31 28.09 7.62
C GLN A 679 -24.56 29.60 7.89
N ASN A 680 -24.63 30.42 6.84
CA ASN A 680 -24.97 31.86 6.92
C ASN A 680 -26.49 32.16 6.83
N LEU A 681 -27.34 31.14 6.63
CA LEU A 681 -28.81 31.28 6.48
C LEU A 681 -29.62 30.76 7.67
N LEU A 682 -29.03 29.90 8.52
CA LEU A 682 -29.73 29.22 9.63
C LEU A 682 -29.31 29.67 11.04
N LEU A 683 -28.64 30.82 11.16
CA LEU A 683 -28.20 31.39 12.45
C LEU A 683 -29.33 31.80 13.43
N ASN A 684 -30.60 31.58 13.08
CA ASN A 684 -31.79 31.92 13.89
C ASN A 684 -32.58 30.70 14.40
N SER A 685 -32.16 29.47 14.13
CA SER A 685 -32.72 28.25 14.74
C SER A 685 -31.67 27.61 15.65
N GLY A 686 -32.00 27.43 16.93
CA GLY A 686 -31.07 26.90 17.93
C GLY A 686 -30.63 25.48 17.58
N MET A 687 -29.31 25.22 17.63
CA MET A 687 -28.73 23.89 17.40
C MET A 687 -29.17 22.94 18.52
N ASN A 688 -29.94 21.91 18.16
CA ASN A 688 -30.30 20.85 19.09
C ASN A 688 -29.09 19.95 19.34
N LYS A 689 -28.82 19.63 20.61
CA LYS A 689 -27.94 18.52 20.99
C LYS A 689 -28.77 17.25 21.08
N ALA A 690 -28.27 16.16 20.52
CA ALA A 690 -28.84 14.83 20.67
C ALA A 690 -27.94 13.99 21.59
N ASP A 691 -28.55 13.18 22.46
CA ASP A 691 -27.85 12.23 23.33
C ASP A 691 -27.64 10.90 22.59
N SER A 692 -26.59 10.84 21.79
CA SER A 692 -26.24 9.71 20.91
C SER A 692 -25.65 8.51 21.70
N PRO A 693 -26.27 7.31 21.68
CA PRO A 693 -25.83 6.10 22.40
C PRO A 693 -24.62 5.41 21.74
N ILE A 694 -23.38 5.75 22.12
CA ILE A 694 -22.15 5.26 21.46
C ILE A 694 -21.44 4.08 22.16
N LEU A 695 -21.80 3.72 23.40
CA LEU A 695 -21.13 2.64 24.16
C LEU A 695 -22.13 1.70 24.83
N GLY A 696 -22.16 0.43 24.40
CA GLY A 696 -23.02 -0.63 24.92
C GLY A 696 -22.22 -1.75 25.61
N LEU A 697 -22.68 -2.20 26.77
CA LEU A 697 -22.06 -3.26 27.58
C LEU A 697 -23.12 -4.28 28.05
N LEU A 698 -22.86 -5.58 27.86
CA LEU A 698 -23.83 -6.65 28.09
C LEU A 698 -23.16 -7.95 28.57
N GLU A 699 -23.86 -8.70 29.43
CA GLU A 699 -23.53 -10.08 29.81
C GLU A 699 -24.54 -11.03 29.16
N VAL A 700 -24.08 -12.09 28.48
CA VAL A 700 -24.94 -13.05 27.76
C VAL A 700 -24.39 -14.47 27.90
N GLY A 701 -25.15 -15.36 28.54
CA GLY A 701 -24.67 -16.70 28.87
C GLY A 701 -23.46 -16.63 29.81
N GLU A 702 -22.39 -17.34 29.47
CA GLU A 702 -21.09 -17.20 30.15
C GLU A 702 -20.21 -16.07 29.60
N GLY A 703 -20.64 -15.39 28.52
CA GLY A 703 -19.89 -14.40 27.77
C GLY A 703 -20.29 -12.95 28.03
N ARG A 704 -19.54 -12.03 27.42
CA ARG A 704 -19.62 -10.59 27.64
C ARG A 704 -19.42 -9.85 26.32
N ILE A 705 -20.24 -8.86 26.03
CA ILE A 705 -20.17 -8.06 24.80
C ILE A 705 -19.98 -6.59 25.18
N ALA A 706 -19.05 -5.94 24.49
CA ALA A 706 -18.84 -4.49 24.48
C ALA A 706 -18.87 -4.00 23.03
N VAL A 707 -19.58 -2.91 22.76
CA VAL A 707 -19.64 -2.24 21.46
C VAL A 707 -19.40 -0.75 21.68
N TYR A 708 -18.45 -0.17 20.94
CA TYR A 708 -18.13 1.26 20.94
C TYR A 708 -18.14 1.81 19.51
N GLY A 709 -18.75 2.97 19.31
CA GLY A 709 -19.04 3.52 17.98
C GLY A 709 -17.94 4.39 17.35
N ASP A 710 -16.67 4.09 17.58
CA ASP A 710 -15.56 4.96 17.18
C ASP A 710 -14.26 4.12 17.23
N SER A 711 -13.82 3.65 16.07
CA SER A 711 -12.62 2.81 15.89
C SER A 711 -11.37 3.64 15.67
N ASN A 712 -11.50 4.82 15.06
CA ASN A 712 -10.46 5.83 14.88
C ASN A 712 -9.85 6.29 16.22
N CYS A 713 -10.62 6.28 17.31
CA CYS A 713 -10.14 6.41 18.69
C CYS A 713 -9.01 5.41 19.07
N LEU A 714 -8.84 4.29 18.36
CA LEU A 714 -7.71 3.35 18.52
C LEU A 714 -6.58 3.52 17.49
N ASP A 715 -6.79 4.29 16.43
CA ASP A 715 -5.82 4.55 15.36
C ASP A 715 -4.61 5.36 15.89
N SER A 716 -3.40 5.06 15.42
CA SER A 716 -2.16 5.69 15.92
C SER A 716 -2.03 7.19 15.59
N SER A 717 -2.82 7.71 14.65
CA SER A 717 -2.87 9.14 14.33
C SER A 717 -3.84 9.93 15.22
N HIS A 718 -4.84 9.27 15.81
CA HIS A 718 -5.89 9.90 16.62
C HIS A 718 -5.99 9.39 18.09
N MET A 719 -5.35 8.28 18.46
CA MET A 719 -5.51 7.64 19.78
C MET A 719 -4.98 8.50 20.93
N VAL A 720 -5.91 9.05 21.70
CA VAL A 720 -5.64 9.79 22.94
C VAL A 720 -5.62 8.89 24.18
N THR A 721 -5.04 9.38 25.28
CA THR A 721 -4.95 8.64 26.56
C THR A 721 -6.30 8.16 27.12
N ASN A 722 -7.41 8.81 26.74
CA ASN A 722 -8.75 8.41 27.15
C ASN A 722 -9.26 7.18 26.38
N CYS A 723 -8.97 7.09 25.08
CA CYS A 723 -9.33 5.95 24.23
C CYS A 723 -8.69 4.65 24.71
N TYR A 724 -7.38 4.65 24.93
CA TYR A 724 -6.67 3.51 25.50
C TYR A 724 -7.22 3.12 26.89
N ARG A 725 -7.60 4.10 27.73
CA ARG A 725 -8.23 3.81 29.03
C ARG A 725 -9.59 3.14 28.87
N LEU A 726 -10.41 3.56 27.91
CA LEU A 726 -11.70 2.93 27.60
C LEU A 726 -11.49 1.49 27.08
N LEU A 727 -10.62 1.29 26.09
CA LEU A 727 -10.24 -0.04 25.59
C LEU A 727 -9.79 -0.96 26.71
N ARG A 728 -8.91 -0.51 27.60
CA ARG A 728 -8.48 -1.31 28.75
C ARG A 728 -9.64 -1.69 29.66
N LYS A 729 -10.59 -0.78 29.92
CA LYS A 729 -11.79 -1.09 30.75
C LYS A 729 -12.73 -2.07 30.04
N ILE A 730 -12.84 -1.98 28.72
CA ILE A 730 -13.54 -2.96 27.90
C ILE A 730 -12.87 -4.33 28.04
N LEU A 731 -11.54 -4.44 27.89
CA LEU A 731 -10.80 -5.71 28.03
C LEU A 731 -10.79 -6.27 29.47
N ASP A 732 -10.72 -5.40 30.49
CA ASP A 732 -10.87 -5.78 31.91
C ASP A 732 -12.27 -6.41 32.14
N PHE A 733 -13.33 -5.89 31.49
CA PHE A 733 -14.67 -6.48 31.49
C PHE A 733 -14.76 -7.75 30.64
N THR A 734 -14.54 -7.69 29.32
CA THR A 734 -14.76 -8.81 28.40
C THR A 734 -13.90 -10.02 28.74
N GLY A 735 -12.62 -9.79 29.10
CA GLY A 735 -11.67 -10.85 29.43
C GLY A 735 -11.71 -11.34 30.89
N SER A 736 -12.05 -10.49 31.87
CA SER A 736 -11.94 -10.83 33.31
C SER A 736 -13.22 -10.60 34.14
N ASN A 737 -14.31 -10.14 33.53
CA ASN A 737 -15.54 -9.65 34.19
C ASN A 737 -15.29 -8.60 35.30
N ILE A 738 -14.25 -7.78 35.15
CA ILE A 738 -13.96 -6.67 36.06
C ILE A 738 -14.78 -5.46 35.62
N LYS A 739 -15.85 -5.17 36.37
CA LYS A 739 -16.79 -4.09 36.06
C LYS A 739 -16.31 -2.76 36.64
N ASP A 740 -16.19 -1.75 35.79
CA ASP A 740 -15.90 -0.39 36.24
C ASP A 740 -17.14 0.27 36.89
N PRO A 741 -17.00 0.94 38.06
CA PRO A 741 -18.13 1.59 38.74
C PRO A 741 -18.86 2.67 37.93
N VAL A 742 -18.18 3.32 36.98
CA VAL A 742 -18.80 4.32 36.09
C VAL A 742 -19.55 3.60 34.97
N LEU A 743 -18.87 2.68 34.29
CA LEU A 743 -19.41 1.97 33.13
C LEU A 743 -20.61 1.08 33.45
N PHE A 744 -20.66 0.52 34.66
CA PHE A 744 -21.76 -0.32 35.15
C PHE A 744 -22.63 0.39 36.21
N SER A 745 -22.69 1.72 36.16
CA SER A 745 -23.57 2.51 37.03
C SER A 745 -25.05 2.23 36.75
N LYS A 746 -25.90 2.32 37.78
CA LYS A 746 -27.34 2.01 37.64
C LYS A 746 -28.10 2.98 36.73
N SER A 747 -27.59 4.19 36.53
CA SER A 747 -28.20 5.25 35.72
C SER A 747 -28.15 4.99 34.22
N VAL A 748 -27.19 4.19 33.75
CA VAL A 748 -27.04 3.83 32.32
C VAL A 748 -27.61 2.44 32.00
N LYS A 749 -28.22 1.77 32.97
CA LYS A 749 -28.78 0.43 32.77
C LYS A 749 -30.14 0.51 32.08
N GLN A 750 -30.29 -0.21 30.98
CA GLN A 750 -31.50 -0.17 30.16
C GLN A 750 -32.54 -1.20 30.65
N ASP A 751 -33.55 -0.73 31.36
CA ASP A 751 -34.68 -1.56 31.85
C ASP A 751 -35.67 -1.99 30.76
N MET A 752 -35.53 -1.42 29.55
CA MET A 752 -36.22 -1.78 28.30
C MET A 752 -35.15 -1.97 27.20
N PRO A 753 -35.44 -2.67 26.08
CA PRO A 753 -34.51 -2.66 24.95
C PRO A 753 -34.43 -1.27 24.32
N LEU A 754 -33.23 -0.87 23.92
CA LEU A 754 -33.04 0.29 23.04
C LEU A 754 -33.39 -0.14 21.62
N TYR A 755 -34.25 0.61 20.95
CA TYR A 755 -34.79 0.28 19.63
C TYR A 755 -35.27 1.54 18.91
N GLU A 756 -34.60 1.90 17.83
CA GLU A 756 -35.15 2.82 16.83
C GLU A 756 -35.85 2.05 15.71
N ASP A 757 -36.79 2.73 15.04
CA ASP A 757 -37.66 2.13 14.03
C ASP A 757 -36.92 1.94 12.69
N ASP A 758 -37.16 0.82 11.97
CA ASP A 758 -36.37 0.43 10.80
C ASP A 758 -36.37 1.50 9.67
N ASN A 759 -37.38 2.37 9.66
CA ASN A 759 -37.52 3.49 8.71
C ASN A 759 -36.44 4.58 8.85
N HIS A 760 -35.71 4.64 9.98
CA HIS A 760 -34.61 5.58 10.22
C HIS A 760 -33.21 4.96 10.08
N LEU A 761 -33.11 3.64 9.91
CA LEU A 761 -31.83 2.97 9.70
C LEU A 761 -31.26 3.32 8.32
N SER A 762 -29.95 3.57 8.25
CA SER A 762 -29.22 3.72 7.00
C SER A 762 -29.38 2.43 6.16
N SER A 763 -30.06 2.53 5.02
CA SER A 763 -30.38 1.36 4.21
C SER A 763 -29.13 0.79 3.52
N ARG A 764 -28.88 -0.50 3.73
CA ARG A 764 -27.83 -1.25 3.03
C ARG A 764 -28.09 -1.19 1.52
N ARG A 765 -27.07 -0.85 0.74
CA ARG A 765 -27.14 -0.72 -0.73
C ARG A 765 -27.78 -1.95 -1.38
N THR A 766 -28.93 -1.75 -2.01
CA THR A 766 -29.62 -2.81 -2.78
C THR A 766 -29.06 -2.97 -4.20
N ASP A 767 -28.30 -2.00 -4.69
CA ASP A 767 -27.51 -2.06 -5.93
C ASP A 767 -26.21 -2.86 -5.76
N VAL A 768 -25.60 -2.81 -4.58
CA VAL A 768 -24.40 -3.62 -4.24
C VAL A 768 -24.82 -4.92 -3.60
N ASN A 769 -25.39 -5.78 -4.44
CA ASN A 769 -25.62 -7.17 -4.08
C ASN A 769 -24.31 -7.98 -4.26
N PHE A 770 -23.46 -8.00 -3.23
CA PHE A 770 -22.23 -8.82 -3.22
C PHE A 770 -22.51 -10.32 -3.49
N SER A 771 -23.73 -10.81 -3.26
CA SER A 771 -24.10 -12.19 -3.60
C SER A 771 -24.32 -12.46 -5.10
N VAL A 772 -24.55 -11.43 -5.93
CA VAL A 772 -24.59 -11.56 -7.40
C VAL A 772 -23.19 -11.73 -7.98
N TYR A 773 -22.21 -11.13 -7.31
CA TYR A 773 -20.80 -11.35 -7.57
C TYR A 773 -20.33 -12.68 -6.93
N SER A 774 -20.95 -13.11 -5.83
CA SER A 774 -20.64 -14.38 -5.17
C SER A 774 -20.99 -15.63 -6.00
N ALA A 775 -19.97 -16.37 -6.38
CA ALA A 775 -20.11 -17.66 -7.06
C ALA A 775 -20.31 -18.84 -6.09
N VAL A 776 -20.25 -18.61 -4.77
CA VAL A 776 -20.13 -19.67 -3.74
C VAL A 776 -21.10 -19.47 -2.57
N LEU A 777 -22.39 -19.37 -2.90
CA LEU A 777 -23.48 -19.65 -1.93
C LEU A 777 -23.70 -21.17 -1.77
N GLY A 778 -22.63 -21.94 -1.52
CA GLY A 778 -22.71 -23.41 -1.53
C GLY A 778 -21.39 -24.18 -1.47
N LYS A 779 -20.38 -23.67 -0.75
CA LYS A 779 -19.17 -24.43 -0.37
C LYS A 779 -18.92 -24.19 1.11
N ASP A 780 -18.69 -25.25 1.87
CA ASP A 780 -18.30 -25.15 3.27
C ASP A 780 -16.93 -24.44 3.39
N LEU A 781 -16.78 -23.50 4.32
CA LEU A 781 -15.52 -22.78 4.56
C LEU A 781 -14.49 -23.73 5.18
N ILE A 782 -13.45 -24.10 4.42
CA ILE A 782 -12.45 -25.08 4.88
C ILE A 782 -11.24 -24.37 5.48
N CYS A 783 -11.17 -24.39 6.81
CA CYS A 783 -10.14 -23.71 7.60
C CYS A 783 -8.71 -24.07 7.17
N ARG A 784 -7.85 -23.04 7.05
CA ARG A 784 -6.42 -23.12 6.70
C ARG A 784 -6.09 -23.66 5.29
N THR A 785 -7.11 -23.98 4.49
CA THR A 785 -6.99 -24.25 3.04
C THR A 785 -7.60 -23.15 2.20
N ASP A 786 -8.74 -22.60 2.61
CA ASP A 786 -9.42 -21.54 1.86
C ASP A 786 -8.71 -20.20 2.05
N SER A 787 -8.12 -19.67 0.97
CA SER A 787 -7.50 -18.34 0.97
C SER A 787 -8.57 -17.24 0.83
N ARG A 788 -8.29 -16.02 1.34
CA ARG A 788 -9.15 -14.85 1.11
C ARG A 788 -9.36 -14.61 -0.40
N PHE A 789 -8.37 -14.93 -1.25
CA PHE A 789 -8.48 -14.82 -2.70
C PHE A 789 -9.41 -15.86 -3.35
N GLU A 790 -9.43 -17.09 -2.88
CA GLU A 790 -10.44 -18.08 -3.32
C GLU A 790 -11.83 -17.65 -2.87
N VAL A 791 -11.97 -17.18 -1.62
CA VAL A 791 -13.24 -16.65 -1.10
C VAL A 791 -13.67 -15.38 -1.84
N TRP A 792 -12.76 -14.46 -2.21
CA TRP A 792 -13.05 -13.19 -2.89
C TRP A 792 -13.25 -13.32 -4.40
N GLY A 793 -12.50 -14.19 -5.08
CA GLY A 793 -12.82 -14.64 -6.43
C GLY A 793 -14.22 -15.25 -6.49
N THR A 794 -14.70 -15.76 -5.35
CA THR A 794 -16.07 -16.23 -5.15
C THR A 794 -16.98 -15.31 -4.31
N LYS A 795 -16.56 -14.08 -3.96
CA LYS A 795 -17.42 -12.90 -3.71
C LYS A 795 -17.47 -12.01 -4.97
N GLY A 796 -16.81 -12.43 -6.06
CA GLY A 796 -16.82 -11.85 -7.40
C GLY A 796 -16.17 -10.46 -7.54
N TYR A 797 -15.29 -10.11 -6.61
CA TYR A 797 -14.24 -9.10 -6.80
C TYR A 797 -13.27 -9.57 -7.87
N ASN A 798 -13.74 -9.60 -9.12
CA ASN A 798 -12.95 -9.94 -10.29
C ASN A 798 -11.99 -8.79 -10.60
N LEU A 799 -10.81 -8.84 -9.97
CA LEU A 799 -9.56 -8.48 -10.65
C LEU A 799 -9.68 -8.94 -12.11
N HIS A 800 -9.45 -8.04 -13.06
CA HIS A 800 -9.98 -8.20 -14.42
C HIS A 800 -9.15 -9.17 -15.30
N ILE A 801 -8.90 -10.37 -14.79
CA ILE A 801 -8.37 -11.55 -15.49
C ILE A 801 -9.42 -12.06 -16.49
N ARG A 802 -9.75 -11.22 -17.48
CA ARG A 802 -10.47 -11.63 -18.69
C ARG A 802 -9.57 -12.57 -19.48
N GLY A 803 -9.68 -13.86 -19.16
CA GLY A 803 -8.90 -14.94 -19.74
C GLY A 803 -9.06 -15.08 -21.25
N ARG A 804 -8.35 -14.25 -22.03
CA ARG A 804 -7.92 -14.59 -23.39
C ARG A 804 -6.62 -15.37 -23.28
N ASN A 805 -6.75 -16.68 -23.13
CA ASN A 805 -5.64 -17.64 -23.11
C ASN A 805 -4.72 -17.50 -24.34
N ARG A 806 -3.69 -16.65 -24.25
CA ARG A 806 -2.63 -16.53 -25.25
C ARG A 806 -1.65 -17.69 -25.09
N LYS A 807 -2.02 -18.80 -25.72
CA LYS A 807 -1.31 -20.07 -25.71
C LYS A 807 0.02 -19.95 -26.47
N LEU A 808 1.15 -20.07 -25.75
CA LEU A 808 2.44 -20.29 -26.39
C LEU A 808 2.45 -21.65 -27.12
N PRO A 809 2.94 -21.75 -28.37
CA PRO A 809 3.00 -23.03 -29.07
C PRO A 809 4.11 -23.93 -28.51
N GLY A 810 3.80 -25.21 -28.25
CA GLY A 810 4.82 -26.27 -28.33
C GLY A 810 5.23 -27.07 -27.09
N TYR A 811 4.48 -27.08 -25.98
CA TYR A 811 4.73 -28.03 -24.88
C TYR A 811 3.50 -28.83 -24.43
N HIS A 812 3.73 -30.06 -23.97
CA HIS A 812 2.71 -31.01 -23.53
C HIS A 812 2.42 -30.91 -22.03
N VAL A 813 1.15 -31.03 -21.66
CA VAL A 813 0.69 -31.05 -20.25
C VAL A 813 0.68 -32.48 -19.72
N ILE A 814 1.29 -32.69 -18.55
CA ILE A 814 1.09 -33.90 -17.73
C ILE A 814 -0.21 -33.71 -16.95
N GLY A 815 -1.23 -34.50 -17.26
CA GLY A 815 -2.54 -34.41 -16.60
C GLY A 815 -2.61 -35.20 -15.30
N LEU A 816 -2.62 -34.51 -14.16
CA LEU A 816 -3.05 -35.10 -12.89
C LEU A 816 -4.57 -35.17 -12.86
N GLY A 817 -5.10 -36.39 -12.76
CA GLY A 817 -6.53 -36.68 -12.89
C GLY A 817 -7.35 -36.50 -11.60
N ARG A 818 -8.67 -36.38 -11.75
CA ARG A 818 -9.63 -36.31 -10.64
C ARG A 818 -9.58 -37.57 -9.76
N GLY A 819 -9.75 -37.36 -8.45
CA GLY A 819 -9.97 -38.44 -7.48
C GLY A 819 -11.33 -39.12 -7.64
N LEU A 820 -11.43 -40.28 -6.98
CA LEU A 820 -12.48 -41.29 -7.04
C LEU A 820 -13.93 -40.76 -6.96
N ASN A 821 -14.82 -41.44 -7.69
CA ASN A 821 -16.22 -41.56 -7.33
C ASN A 821 -16.54 -43.07 -7.21
N SER A 822 -17.27 -43.49 -6.18
CA SER A 822 -17.46 -44.91 -5.86
C SER A 822 -18.80 -45.46 -6.34
N THR A 823 -18.80 -46.48 -7.21
CA THR A 823 -19.80 -47.57 -7.21
C THR A 823 -19.39 -48.72 -8.14
N ILE A 824 -19.23 -49.92 -7.54
CA ILE A 824 -19.65 -51.28 -7.97
C ILE A 824 -19.54 -51.68 -9.46
N ASP A 825 -18.97 -52.88 -9.71
CA ASP A 825 -18.93 -53.63 -10.99
C ASP A 825 -20.26 -53.65 -11.76
N THR A 826 -20.32 -53.66 -13.10
CA THR A 826 -19.97 -54.85 -13.92
C THR A 826 -19.77 -54.59 -15.42
N SER A 827 -18.72 -55.22 -15.98
CA SER A 827 -18.58 -55.82 -17.33
C SER A 827 -19.20 -55.18 -18.62
N ASN A 828 -18.30 -54.98 -19.59
CA ASN A 828 -18.43 -55.37 -21.02
C ASN A 828 -19.31 -54.60 -22.03
N SER A 829 -18.60 -53.83 -22.90
CA SER A 829 -18.45 -54.13 -24.35
C SER A 829 -19.27 -53.35 -25.42
N ARG A 830 -18.55 -53.03 -26.52
CA ARG A 830 -18.96 -52.68 -27.91
C ARG A 830 -19.45 -51.24 -28.29
N ARG A 831 -18.57 -50.59 -29.05
CA ARG A 831 -18.78 -49.66 -30.21
C ARG A 831 -19.73 -50.28 -31.28
N PRO A 832 -20.30 -49.56 -32.31
CA PRO A 832 -19.68 -48.44 -33.06
C PRO A 832 -20.61 -47.30 -33.61
N LYS A 833 -20.07 -46.55 -34.59
CA LYS A 833 -20.46 -45.23 -35.16
C LYS A 833 -21.52 -45.23 -36.29
N PHE A 834 -21.81 -44.01 -36.81
CA PHE A 834 -22.37 -43.60 -38.14
C PHE A 834 -23.93 -43.56 -38.23
N THR A 835 -24.59 -42.74 -39.09
CA THR A 835 -24.16 -41.89 -40.24
C THR A 835 -25.05 -40.62 -40.40
N GLU A 836 -24.80 -39.77 -41.41
CA GLU A 836 -25.50 -38.49 -41.74
C GLU A 836 -26.88 -38.66 -42.42
N LYS A 837 -27.75 -37.60 -42.40
CA LYS A 837 -28.29 -36.91 -43.62
C LYS A 837 -29.32 -35.76 -43.40
N ASN A 838 -29.20 -34.75 -44.30
CA ASN A 838 -30.22 -33.91 -44.99
C ASN A 838 -31.28 -33.00 -44.27
N LYS A 839 -31.14 -31.68 -44.55
CA LYS A 839 -32.10 -30.67 -45.10
C LYS A 839 -33.64 -30.88 -45.03
N GLY A 840 -34.40 -29.77 -44.79
CA GLY A 840 -35.71 -29.58 -45.47
C GLY A 840 -36.83 -28.71 -44.85
N ASP A 841 -36.64 -27.39 -44.71
CA ASP A 841 -37.58 -26.25 -44.97
C ASP A 841 -39.13 -26.27 -44.77
N TYR A 842 -39.59 -25.20 -44.08
CA TYR A 842 -40.79 -24.34 -44.27
C TYR A 842 -42.27 -24.77 -44.02
N PHE A 843 -42.87 -24.00 -43.07
CA PHE A 843 -44.24 -23.45 -42.88
C PHE A 843 -44.87 -23.90 -41.53
N GLY A 844 -45.09 -23.05 -40.52
CA GLY A 844 -45.90 -21.80 -40.45
C GLY A 844 -47.08 -22.04 -39.46
N ASN A 845 -47.65 -21.11 -38.70
CA ASN A 845 -47.49 -19.66 -38.53
C ASN A 845 -48.30 -19.18 -37.28
N ARG A 846 -47.76 -18.32 -36.37
CA ARG A 846 -48.50 -17.26 -35.60
C ARG A 846 -47.67 -16.49 -34.54
N TYR A 847 -47.47 -15.19 -34.82
CA TYR A 847 -47.24 -13.99 -33.98
C TYR A 847 -47.15 -14.02 -32.43
N LEU A 848 -46.16 -13.29 -31.88
CA LEU A 848 -46.35 -12.00 -31.14
C LEU A 848 -45.00 -11.30 -30.77
N GLY A 849 -44.89 -9.98 -30.99
CA GLY A 849 -43.81 -9.05 -30.53
C GLY A 849 -42.38 -9.29 -31.07
N GLU A 850 -41.84 -8.59 -32.08
CA GLU A 850 -41.54 -7.14 -32.28
C GLU A 850 -40.16 -6.66 -31.76
N LEU A 851 -39.24 -6.45 -32.71
CA LEU A 851 -38.24 -5.37 -32.77
C LEU A 851 -38.94 -4.13 -33.41
N ASP A 852 -38.43 -2.88 -33.46
CA ASP A 852 -37.05 -2.37 -33.30
C ASP A 852 -37.04 -0.86 -32.91
N VAL A 853 -35.84 -0.27 -32.78
CA VAL A 853 -35.49 1.18 -32.66
C VAL A 853 -36.19 2.10 -33.71
N PRO A 854 -36.38 3.45 -33.54
CA PRO A 854 -35.31 4.42 -33.19
C PRO A 854 -35.70 5.79 -32.54
N GLU A 855 -34.71 6.71 -32.54
CA GLU A 855 -34.79 8.19 -32.67
C GLU A 855 -34.58 9.08 -31.41
N LEU A 856 -34.36 10.38 -31.66
CA LEU A 856 -33.59 11.34 -30.86
C LEU A 856 -34.21 12.76 -30.97
N VAL A 857 -33.72 13.72 -30.16
CA VAL A 857 -34.12 15.16 -30.10
C VAL A 857 -35.35 15.43 -29.24
N ALA A 858 -35.35 16.59 -28.57
CA ALA A 858 -36.31 16.97 -27.54
C ALA A 858 -37.20 18.15 -27.95
N SER A 859 -38.40 18.24 -27.35
CA SER A 859 -38.93 19.53 -26.86
C SER A 859 -40.05 19.35 -25.81
N GLN A 860 -40.08 20.31 -24.86
CA GLN A 860 -41.22 20.88 -24.10
C GLN A 860 -42.60 20.14 -24.17
N TRP A 861 -43.33 19.96 -23.05
CA TRP A 861 -44.20 20.98 -22.43
C TRP A 861 -44.78 20.53 -21.07
N LEU A 862 -45.48 21.43 -20.36
CA LEU A 862 -45.99 21.27 -18.99
C LEU A 862 -47.48 20.88 -18.89
N VAL A 863 -47.82 20.12 -17.83
CA VAL A 863 -49.01 20.20 -16.93
C VAL A 863 -50.41 20.53 -17.50
N PRO A 864 -51.41 19.65 -17.28
CA PRO A 864 -52.85 20.00 -17.21
C PRO A 864 -53.32 20.21 -15.75
N ALA A 865 -54.34 21.00 -15.40
CA ALA A 865 -55.13 22.04 -16.09
C ALA A 865 -55.79 22.92 -14.98
N VAL A 866 -55.70 24.27 -14.99
CA VAL A 866 -56.67 25.24 -15.60
C VAL A 866 -58.12 24.98 -15.13
N ILE A 867 -58.86 25.89 -14.49
CA ILE A 867 -58.98 27.38 -14.55
C ILE A 867 -58.89 28.00 -13.10
N ALA A 868 -59.20 29.27 -12.70
CA ALA A 868 -59.93 30.42 -13.28
C ALA A 868 -59.55 31.80 -12.65
N ILE A 869 -59.82 32.91 -13.38
CA ILE A 869 -60.61 34.14 -13.01
C ILE A 869 -60.60 34.62 -11.53
N THR A 870 -60.25 35.88 -11.14
CA THR A 870 -59.83 37.10 -11.89
C THR A 870 -59.12 38.18 -11.03
N ALA A 871 -58.14 38.85 -11.64
CA ALA A 871 -57.93 40.32 -11.73
C ALA A 871 -57.62 41.25 -10.52
N TYR A 872 -56.62 42.11 -10.77
CA TYR A 872 -56.49 43.54 -10.40
C TYR A 872 -56.66 44.02 -8.93
N GLY A 873 -55.54 44.51 -8.38
CA GLY A 873 -55.31 45.97 -8.40
C GLY A 873 -55.21 46.73 -7.06
N GLY A 874 -54.11 47.48 -6.91
CA GLY A 874 -53.96 48.62 -5.98
C GLY A 874 -53.75 48.28 -4.50
N PHE A 875 -53.49 49.25 -3.61
CA PHE A 875 -52.89 50.60 -3.78
C PHE A 875 -52.58 51.15 -2.36
N ASP A 876 -51.53 51.98 -2.23
CA ASP A 876 -51.34 53.02 -1.17
C ASP A 876 -51.21 52.70 0.35
N LYS A 877 -50.19 53.37 0.94
CA LYS A 877 -50.23 54.19 2.20
C LYS A 877 -50.23 53.52 3.59
N ASN A 878 -49.60 54.12 4.63
CA ASN A 878 -48.58 55.20 4.69
C ASN A 878 -47.83 55.21 6.06
N GLU A 879 -46.74 55.99 6.12
CA GLU A 879 -46.20 56.82 7.25
C GLU A 879 -46.27 56.33 8.72
N GLY A 880 -45.26 56.55 9.59
CA GLY A 880 -43.98 57.27 9.44
C GLY A 880 -43.31 57.54 10.82
N GLY A 881 -42.09 58.13 10.82
CA GLY A 881 -41.23 58.39 12.00
C GLY A 881 -40.06 57.38 12.09
N GLU A 882 -38.79 57.78 11.90
CA GLU A 882 -37.89 58.54 12.81
C GLU A 882 -37.62 57.78 14.14
N GLY A 883 -36.38 57.44 14.55
CA GLY A 883 -35.00 57.57 14.01
C GLY A 883 -34.06 56.71 14.89
N ASP A 884 -32.72 56.76 14.89
CA ASP A 884 -31.69 57.46 14.10
C ASP A 884 -30.31 56.76 14.35
N GLN A 885 -29.28 57.02 13.53
CA GLN A 885 -27.84 56.65 13.67
C GLN A 885 -27.47 55.14 13.67
N CYS A 886 -26.79 54.62 12.63
CA CYS A 886 -25.35 54.74 12.25
C CYS A 886 -24.44 53.70 12.98
N GLN A 887 -23.70 52.76 12.35
CA GLN A 887 -22.86 52.80 11.12
C GLN A 887 -21.67 53.77 11.30
N VAL A 888 -20.41 53.55 10.92
CA VAL A 888 -19.71 52.72 9.90
C VAL A 888 -18.34 52.30 10.52
N GLY A 889 -17.65 51.22 10.14
CA GLY A 889 -17.87 50.14 9.16
C GLY A 889 -16.54 49.56 8.68
#